data_AF-A0A0G3H0F8-F1
#
_entry.id   AF-A0A0G3H0F8-F1
#
_cell.length_a   1.000
_cell.length_b   1.000
_cell.length_c   1.000
_cell.angle_alpha   90.00
_cell.angle_beta   90.00
_cell.angle_gamma   90.00
#
_symmetry.space_group_name_H-M   'P 1'
#
loop_
_entity.id
_entity.type
_entity.pdbx_description
1 polymer ?
#
loop_
_entity_poly.entity_id
_entity_poly.type
_entity_poly.pdbx_seq_one_letter_code
_entity_poly.pdbx_strand_id
1 'polypeptide(L)'
;MKLIFRRKAAICASVAVMSTFLNPTVSVAQELDALAENNTEIEVVATDPQEPIETSVQETQPDPETDGVEPIALTPESQVDPIRHADTQPAAAPNAATGLVAAGSDTLVNPVVTLSEGKANWDWVRSFRQYVGRHQETRDKVELDPFNEFLLWPQKPNQQVDLTNLQKLQFEGSVHWTHHGGILDVTLANPTIDFAKKQLLVDGKSSGTLANPGVAVDEKQQVMLELTDLKAEVKEGYLLITSFRPKISSFANDLVGFYQDEFREPFVATLKIADSAGERPEPILWKLFPEKYDYLRPRNIVPDDSTLEDKPVTLDPALDKCVRYELDLGPNDPITTKTLQRLFTLPCNGVRTPEDQKVQSLEGLQHAHKLSRVNLANQRIADLSPLRELGNLIDLDVSNNKLTSINDIGHQPKLINFKANDNQLIDIDHLLYLPALETLELNNNKLFHLNGLPLDKENLRFLYVSNNEIESIEGLKEYLYLKDVDLSHNAIKDVSPLGKIRGLEKINVSHNFITNPETLVPLASFDNLRELRISHNKFESRDALAVFGSRLKDLPEGQPVPQNTNEAPAPKSAPTITQQPENKTVENGKAVLFTITVSGNPAPLIQWQRFDDGKWVDIEGATKNELAVTAGQGTAINGAQYRAVVRNAVKKIHSQSVILTVTEQPKPPNQTPPTSNPPTQNPPAADPGASSWKLGTGEIIGIVLAVLGGIGAIILGALQHFGITPQQISNLIRR
;
A
#
# COMPACT_ATOMS: atom_id res chain seq x y z
N MET A 1 27.92 -9.52 16.14
CA MET A 1 28.95 -8.45 16.11
C MET A 1 30.15 -8.67 15.18
N LYS A 2 30.57 -9.89 14.80
CA LYS A 2 31.68 -10.08 13.82
C LYS A 2 31.31 -9.93 12.32
N LEU A 3 30.03 -9.75 11.98
CA LEU A 3 29.59 -9.53 10.59
C LEU A 3 29.48 -8.05 10.19
N ILE A 4 29.40 -7.14 11.16
CA ILE A 4 29.22 -5.69 10.94
C ILE A 4 30.55 -4.98 10.59
N PHE A 5 31.68 -5.54 10.99
CA PHE A 5 33.00 -4.95 10.70
C PHE A 5 33.54 -5.27 9.30
N ARG A 6 33.00 -6.26 8.58
CA ARG A 6 33.47 -6.60 7.23
C ARG A 6 32.83 -5.78 6.10
N ARG A 7 31.74 -5.04 6.34
CA ARG A 7 31.07 -4.22 5.30
C ARG A 7 31.50 -2.75 5.25
N LYS A 8 32.11 -2.19 6.31
CA LYS A 8 32.59 -0.79 6.31
C LYS A 8 33.90 -0.56 5.52
N ALA A 9 34.63 -1.62 5.15
CA ALA A 9 35.86 -1.50 4.36
C ALA A 9 35.62 -1.43 2.84
N ALA A 10 34.42 -1.76 2.34
CA ALA A 10 34.13 -1.79 0.90
C ALA A 10 33.56 -0.46 0.35
N ILE A 11 33.16 0.49 1.22
CA ILE A 11 32.50 1.74 0.81
C ILE A 11 33.51 2.88 0.57
N CYS A 12 34.76 2.75 1.03
CA CYS A 12 35.82 3.75 0.76
C CYS A 12 36.46 3.65 -0.65
N ALA A 13 36.03 2.72 -1.51
CA ALA A 13 36.63 2.51 -2.84
C ALA A 13 35.79 3.05 -4.03
N SER A 14 34.60 3.60 -3.81
CA SER A 14 33.69 4.00 -4.90
C SER A 14 33.43 5.51 -5.01
N VAL A 15 34.14 6.35 -4.26
CA VAL A 15 33.97 7.83 -4.27
C VAL A 15 35.00 8.54 -5.17
N ALA A 16 35.61 7.84 -6.12
CA ALA A 16 36.66 8.41 -6.97
C ALA A 16 36.52 8.07 -8.45
N VAL A 17 35.32 8.12 -9.05
CA VAL A 17 35.18 8.29 -10.51
C VAL A 17 33.87 9.03 -10.81
N MET A 18 33.96 10.04 -11.69
CA MET A 18 32.89 10.86 -12.29
C MET A 18 32.49 12.15 -11.57
N SER A 19 33.40 13.12 -11.66
CA SER A 19 33.05 14.52 -11.91
C SER A 19 33.46 14.82 -13.36
N THR A 20 32.52 15.25 -14.22
CA THR A 20 32.65 16.20 -15.36
C THR A 20 31.58 15.94 -16.42
N PHE A 21 30.68 16.91 -16.68
CA PHE A 21 30.44 17.59 -17.98
C PHE A 21 29.05 18.31 -18.05
N LEU A 22 29.11 19.65 -17.96
CA LEU A 22 28.43 20.75 -18.70
C LEU A 22 27.06 20.54 -19.44
N ASN A 23 25.99 21.18 -18.92
CA ASN A 23 25.09 22.26 -19.44
C ASN A 23 24.90 22.55 -20.98
N PRO A 24 23.89 23.36 -21.45
CA PRO A 24 22.48 23.05 -21.79
C PRO A 24 22.00 23.61 -23.19
N THR A 25 20.66 23.76 -23.39
CA THR A 25 19.84 24.42 -24.48
C THR A 25 19.12 23.44 -25.43
N VAL A 26 17.83 23.57 -25.80
CA VAL A 26 17.15 24.68 -26.51
C VAL A 26 15.61 24.68 -26.25
N SER A 27 15.01 25.86 -26.36
CA SER A 27 13.57 26.19 -26.22
C SER A 27 12.74 25.87 -27.47
N VAL A 28 11.43 25.61 -27.32
CA VAL A 28 10.39 26.18 -28.21
C VAL A 28 9.12 26.43 -27.39
N ALA A 29 8.57 27.63 -27.51
CA ALA A 29 7.27 28.05 -27.03
C ALA A 29 6.36 28.39 -28.24
N GLN A 30 5.06 28.39 -27.97
CA GLN A 30 3.95 29.09 -28.66
C GLN A 30 3.30 28.46 -29.90
N GLU A 31 1.99 28.21 -29.76
CA GLU A 31 0.83 28.66 -30.57
C GLU A 31 -0.40 27.81 -30.13
N LEU A 32 -1.66 28.26 -29.99
CA LEU A 32 -2.34 29.55 -29.88
C LEU A 32 -3.83 29.23 -29.53
N ASP A 33 -4.50 30.11 -28.79
CA ASP A 33 -5.92 30.07 -28.40
C ASP A 33 -6.92 30.01 -29.58
N ALA A 34 -8.10 29.41 -29.36
CA ALA A 34 -9.43 30.04 -29.50
C ALA A 34 -10.57 29.00 -29.61
N LEU A 35 -11.52 29.02 -28.67
CA LEU A 35 -12.93 29.38 -28.90
C LEU A 35 -13.73 29.22 -27.61
N ALA A 36 -14.29 30.35 -27.17
CA ALA A 36 -15.29 30.47 -26.12
C ALA A 36 -16.71 30.42 -26.72
N GLU A 37 -17.70 30.39 -25.82
CA GLU A 37 -19.14 30.66 -26.01
C GLU A 37 -20.04 29.45 -26.33
N ASN A 38 -20.74 28.93 -25.30
CA ASN A 38 -22.13 29.32 -25.10
C ASN A 38 -22.70 28.86 -23.75
N ASN A 39 -23.23 29.83 -23.00
CA ASN A 39 -24.15 29.64 -21.87
C ASN A 39 -25.55 29.35 -22.40
N THR A 40 -26.28 28.47 -21.72
CA THR A 40 -27.73 28.66 -21.47
C THR A 40 -28.12 28.01 -20.15
N GLU A 41 -28.63 28.85 -19.25
CA GLU A 41 -29.35 28.52 -18.02
C GLU A 41 -30.66 27.79 -18.32
N ILE A 42 -31.07 26.84 -17.45
CA ILE A 42 -32.47 26.60 -17.11
C ILE A 42 -32.58 26.31 -15.61
N GLU A 43 -33.39 27.13 -14.93
CA GLU A 43 -33.81 27.01 -13.52
C GLU A 43 -34.93 25.96 -13.32
N VAL A 44 -34.79 25.21 -12.20
CA VAL A 44 -35.80 24.87 -11.16
C VAL A 44 -37.12 24.21 -11.59
N VAL A 45 -37.41 23.00 -11.08
CA VAL A 45 -38.61 22.69 -10.23
C VAL A 45 -38.31 21.49 -9.33
N ALA A 46 -38.47 21.69 -8.03
CA ALA A 46 -38.52 20.64 -7.00
C ALA A 46 -39.97 20.14 -6.85
N THR A 47 -40.16 18.82 -6.71
CA THR A 47 -41.30 18.23 -6.00
C THR A 47 -40.95 16.82 -5.52
N ASP A 48 -40.88 16.65 -4.21
CA ASP A 48 -41.24 15.42 -3.47
C ASP A 48 -42.64 15.72 -2.86
N PRO A 49 -43.57 14.75 -2.67
CA PRO A 49 -43.52 13.93 -1.45
C PRO A 49 -44.16 12.50 -1.49
N GLN A 50 -43.63 11.61 -0.65
CA GLN A 50 -44.29 10.60 0.22
C GLN A 50 -44.55 9.14 -0.22
N GLU A 51 -43.99 8.25 0.61
CA GLU A 51 -44.26 6.85 1.02
C GLU A 51 -45.75 6.49 1.37
N PRO A 52 -46.09 5.29 1.93
CA PRO A 52 -45.62 3.89 1.72
C PRO A 52 -46.81 2.89 1.61
N ILE A 53 -46.56 1.62 1.22
CA ILE A 53 -47.46 0.50 1.56
C ILE A 53 -46.64 -0.74 1.98
N GLU A 54 -46.87 -1.16 3.23
CA GLU A 54 -46.51 -2.46 3.80
C GLU A 54 -47.31 -3.61 3.16
N THR A 55 -46.73 -4.80 3.06
CA THR A 55 -47.43 -6.04 3.45
C THR A 55 -46.43 -7.13 3.80
N SER A 56 -46.61 -7.67 5.01
CA SER A 56 -46.04 -8.91 5.51
C SER A 56 -46.73 -10.13 4.88
N VAL A 57 -46.00 -11.23 4.67
CA VAL A 57 -46.52 -12.60 4.87
C VAL A 57 -45.38 -13.52 5.34
N GLN A 58 -45.73 -14.34 6.32
CA GLN A 58 -44.96 -15.24 7.15
C GLN A 58 -44.44 -16.52 6.46
N GLU A 59 -43.44 -17.08 7.14
CA GLU A 59 -42.94 -18.46 7.18
C GLU A 59 -43.96 -19.57 6.91
N THR A 60 -43.51 -20.63 6.23
CA THR A 60 -43.75 -22.03 6.65
C THR A 60 -42.74 -22.98 5.99
N GLN A 61 -42.00 -23.74 6.80
CA GLN A 61 -41.49 -25.09 6.54
C GLN A 61 -42.25 -26.06 7.46
N PRO A 62 -42.42 -27.36 7.10
CA PRO A 62 -41.43 -28.39 7.48
C PRO A 62 -41.27 -29.62 6.52
N ASP A 63 -40.03 -30.16 6.51
CA ASP A 63 -39.50 -31.57 6.47
C ASP A 63 -40.43 -32.83 6.43
N PRO A 64 -39.94 -34.12 6.31
CA PRO A 64 -38.74 -34.74 5.67
C PRO A 64 -39.01 -36.16 5.01
N GLU A 65 -37.94 -36.95 4.72
CA GLU A 65 -37.84 -38.43 4.46
C GLU A 65 -38.08 -38.96 3.01
N THR A 66 -37.43 -40.00 2.43
CA THR A 66 -36.48 -41.09 2.84
C THR A 66 -35.84 -41.82 1.61
N ASP A 67 -34.70 -42.48 1.85
CA ASP A 67 -34.13 -43.74 1.30
C ASP A 67 -33.85 -44.04 -0.20
N GLY A 68 -32.58 -44.41 -0.48
CA GLY A 68 -32.29 -45.81 -0.85
C GLY A 68 -31.50 -46.16 -2.13
N VAL A 69 -30.33 -46.78 -1.93
CA VAL A 69 -29.73 -47.93 -2.67
C VAL A 69 -28.63 -47.69 -3.74
N GLU A 70 -27.43 -48.18 -3.40
CA GLU A 70 -26.23 -48.54 -4.19
C GLU A 70 -26.20 -50.10 -4.38
N PRO A 71 -25.18 -50.82 -4.94
CA PRO A 71 -24.02 -50.46 -5.79
C PRO A 71 -23.73 -51.49 -6.94
N ILE A 72 -22.73 -51.24 -7.80
CA ILE A 72 -21.96 -52.31 -8.49
C ILE A 72 -20.47 -51.93 -8.59
N ALA A 73 -19.61 -52.87 -8.18
CA ALA A 73 -18.15 -52.82 -8.14
C ALA A 73 -17.47 -53.27 -9.45
N LEU A 74 -16.19 -52.91 -9.64
CA LEU A 74 -15.06 -53.80 -10.01
C LEU A 74 -13.74 -53.00 -10.15
N THR A 75 -12.68 -53.52 -9.52
CA THR A 75 -11.24 -53.19 -9.69
C THR A 75 -10.55 -54.39 -10.40
N PRO A 76 -9.20 -54.52 -10.58
CA PRO A 76 -8.04 -53.60 -10.47
C PRO A 76 -6.93 -53.74 -11.59
N GLU A 77 -5.89 -52.88 -11.47
CA GLU A 77 -4.41 -53.12 -11.64
C GLU A 77 -3.67 -53.22 -13.00
N SER A 78 -2.60 -52.38 -13.16
CA SER A 78 -1.19 -52.69 -13.56
C SER A 78 -0.38 -51.36 -13.75
N GLN A 79 0.61 -50.96 -12.91
CA GLN A 79 2.09 -51.19 -12.96
C GLN A 79 2.77 -50.94 -14.35
N VAL A 80 3.96 -50.33 -14.59
CA VAL A 80 5.12 -49.80 -13.82
C VAL A 80 6.12 -49.06 -14.80
N ASP A 81 6.71 -47.94 -14.34
CA ASP A 81 8.04 -47.27 -14.58
C ASP A 81 8.68 -46.94 -15.99
N PRO A 82 9.90 -46.33 -16.10
CA PRO A 82 10.10 -44.87 -16.31
C PRO A 82 11.17 -44.50 -17.39
N ILE A 83 11.22 -43.28 -17.96
CA ILE A 83 12.41 -42.85 -18.75
C ILE A 83 12.87 -41.41 -18.45
N ARG A 84 14.20 -41.33 -18.34
CA ARG A 84 15.15 -40.27 -17.95
C ARG A 84 15.11 -38.95 -18.73
N HIS A 85 15.53 -37.92 -18.00
CA HIS A 85 16.01 -36.61 -18.40
C HIS A 85 17.05 -36.57 -19.54
N ALA A 86 16.98 -35.50 -20.34
CA ALA A 86 18.15 -34.85 -20.92
C ALA A 86 17.91 -33.33 -21.01
N ASP A 87 18.79 -32.56 -20.37
CA ASP A 87 18.90 -31.11 -20.43
C ASP A 87 19.28 -30.61 -21.84
N THR A 88 18.82 -29.42 -22.22
CA THR A 88 19.66 -28.43 -22.93
C THR A 88 19.05 -27.01 -22.87
N GLN A 89 19.89 -26.05 -22.46
CA GLN A 89 19.65 -24.61 -22.36
C GLN A 89 19.73 -23.87 -23.73
N PRO A 90 19.37 -22.57 -23.81
CA PRO A 90 18.64 -21.98 -24.94
C PRO A 90 19.52 -21.23 -25.94
N ALA A 91 18.97 -21.00 -27.14
CA ALA A 91 19.52 -20.09 -28.14
C ALA A 91 18.49 -19.04 -28.59
N ALA A 92 19.03 -17.89 -28.99
CA ALA A 92 18.41 -16.57 -29.06
C ALA A 92 17.38 -16.34 -30.19
N ALA A 93 16.60 -15.27 -30.02
CA ALA A 93 15.59 -14.75 -30.95
C ALA A 93 16.16 -14.20 -32.28
N PRO A 94 15.31 -14.15 -33.33
CA PRO A 94 15.15 -12.90 -34.08
C PRO A 94 13.69 -12.55 -34.50
N ASN A 95 13.54 -11.31 -34.97
CA ASN A 95 12.32 -10.54 -35.24
C ASN A 95 11.45 -10.95 -36.45
N ALA A 96 10.14 -10.75 -36.28
CA ALA A 96 9.08 -10.25 -37.18
C ALA A 96 8.99 -10.70 -38.67
N ALA A 97 7.97 -11.53 -38.96
CA ALA A 97 7.06 -11.41 -40.12
C ALA A 97 5.80 -12.29 -39.89
N THR A 98 4.65 -11.83 -40.38
CA THR A 98 3.32 -12.43 -40.28
C THR A 98 3.19 -13.73 -41.09
N GLY A 99 3.50 -14.86 -40.46
CA GLY A 99 3.12 -16.20 -40.91
C GLY A 99 2.91 -17.09 -39.69
N LEU A 100 1.90 -17.98 -39.72
CA LEU A 100 1.77 -19.03 -38.71
C LEU A 100 3.05 -19.88 -38.75
N VAL A 101 3.92 -19.70 -37.77
CA VAL A 101 5.08 -20.59 -37.61
C VAL A 101 4.57 -21.84 -36.90
N ALA A 102 4.43 -22.93 -37.66
CA ALA A 102 4.11 -24.24 -37.10
C ALA A 102 5.27 -24.71 -36.21
N ALA A 103 5.06 -24.69 -34.90
CA ALA A 103 5.90 -25.41 -33.95
C ALA A 103 5.31 -26.82 -33.81
N GLY A 104 5.85 -27.76 -34.59
CA GLY A 104 5.40 -29.15 -34.65
C GLY A 104 5.18 -29.56 -36.09
N SER A 105 5.99 -30.50 -36.57
CA SER A 105 5.93 -31.05 -37.92
C SER A 105 4.68 -31.91 -38.11
N ASP A 106 3.54 -31.27 -38.36
CA ASP A 106 2.40 -31.87 -39.03
C ASP A 106 2.01 -30.94 -40.17
N THR A 107 2.31 -31.36 -41.40
CA THR A 107 1.75 -30.74 -42.60
C THR A 107 0.24 -30.86 -42.53
N LEU A 108 -0.47 -29.76 -42.25
CA LEU A 108 -1.93 -29.69 -42.29
C LEU A 108 -2.41 -30.21 -43.66
N VAL A 109 -2.98 -31.41 -43.67
CA VAL A 109 -3.42 -32.10 -44.90
C VAL A 109 -4.61 -31.39 -45.56
N ASN A 110 -5.31 -30.53 -44.81
CA ASN A 110 -6.36 -29.65 -45.32
C ASN A 110 -6.35 -28.31 -44.54
N PRO A 111 -6.10 -27.16 -45.21
CA PRO A 111 -6.07 -25.86 -44.53
C PRO A 111 -7.46 -25.37 -44.13
N VAL A 112 -8.52 -25.84 -44.80
CA VAL A 112 -9.91 -25.51 -44.47
C VAL A 112 -10.45 -26.59 -43.55
N VAL A 113 -10.82 -26.20 -42.33
CA VAL A 113 -11.31 -27.12 -41.29
C VAL A 113 -12.64 -26.66 -40.73
N THR A 114 -13.43 -27.60 -40.21
CA THR A 114 -14.62 -27.30 -39.42
C THR A 114 -14.23 -27.20 -37.95
N LEU A 115 -14.77 -26.20 -37.24
CA LEU A 115 -14.61 -26.09 -35.79
C LEU A 115 -15.81 -26.73 -35.08
N SER A 116 -15.57 -27.73 -34.24
CA SER A 116 -16.64 -28.54 -33.62
C SER A 116 -17.18 -27.94 -32.32
N GLU A 117 -16.30 -27.39 -31.48
CA GLU A 117 -16.65 -26.68 -30.24
C GLU A 117 -15.63 -25.59 -29.92
N GLY A 118 -15.97 -24.63 -29.07
CA GLY A 118 -15.04 -23.59 -28.65
C GLY A 118 -15.68 -22.51 -27.81
N LYS A 119 -14.86 -21.78 -27.05
CA LYS A 119 -15.29 -20.65 -26.21
C LYS A 119 -14.28 -19.52 -26.24
N ALA A 120 -14.73 -18.29 -26.01
CA ALA A 120 -13.89 -17.12 -25.78
C ALA A 120 -14.13 -16.52 -24.38
N ASN A 121 -13.05 -16.20 -23.66
CA ASN A 121 -13.13 -15.48 -22.37
C ASN A 121 -13.14 -13.97 -22.63
N TRP A 122 -14.33 -13.41 -22.76
CA TRP A 122 -14.45 -11.98 -23.03
C TRP A 122 -15.55 -11.37 -22.21
N ASP A 123 -15.22 -10.34 -21.44
CA ASP A 123 -16.15 -9.64 -20.56
C ASP A 123 -16.22 -8.14 -20.89
N TRP A 124 -17.37 -7.49 -20.63
CA TRP A 124 -17.54 -6.06 -20.85
C TRP A 124 -16.57 -5.27 -19.99
N VAL A 125 -16.78 -5.18 -18.67
CA VAL A 125 -15.89 -4.66 -17.60
C VAL A 125 -16.32 -5.29 -16.27
N ARG A 126 -15.38 -5.84 -15.49
CA ARG A 126 -15.72 -6.48 -14.21
C ARG A 126 -16.40 -5.52 -13.23
N SER A 127 -15.85 -4.30 -13.06
CA SER A 127 -16.44 -3.27 -12.18
C SER A 127 -17.85 -2.86 -12.62
N PHE A 128 -18.14 -2.82 -13.93
CA PHE A 128 -19.47 -2.56 -14.46
C PHE A 128 -20.47 -3.65 -14.08
N ARG A 129 -20.14 -4.91 -14.36
CA ARG A 129 -20.99 -6.05 -13.96
C ARG A 129 -21.15 -6.14 -12.45
N GLN A 130 -20.12 -5.70 -11.73
CA GLN A 130 -20.21 -5.58 -10.30
C GLN A 130 -21.21 -4.49 -9.88
N TYR A 131 -21.12 -3.31 -10.46
CA TYR A 131 -22.03 -2.19 -10.22
C TYR A 131 -23.50 -2.56 -10.50
N VAL A 132 -23.78 -3.18 -11.64
CA VAL A 132 -25.15 -3.58 -12.03
C VAL A 132 -25.73 -4.64 -11.09
N GLY A 133 -24.90 -5.59 -10.66
CA GLY A 133 -25.29 -6.69 -9.78
C GLY A 133 -25.85 -7.91 -10.52
N ARG A 134 -25.68 -9.10 -9.93
CA ARG A 134 -25.98 -10.38 -10.60
C ARG A 134 -27.46 -10.63 -10.90
N HIS A 135 -28.35 -10.17 -10.03
CA HIS A 135 -29.80 -10.35 -10.20
C HIS A 135 -30.38 -9.54 -11.37
N GLN A 136 -29.56 -8.65 -11.92
CA GLN A 136 -29.88 -7.71 -12.98
C GLN A 136 -29.15 -8.05 -14.29
N GLU A 137 -28.46 -9.19 -14.35
CA GLU A 137 -27.80 -9.72 -15.54
C GLU A 137 -28.53 -10.97 -16.01
N THR A 138 -28.98 -10.97 -17.26
CA THR A 138 -29.51 -12.16 -17.94
C THR A 138 -28.59 -12.57 -19.08
N ARG A 139 -28.47 -13.87 -19.30
CA ARG A 139 -27.57 -14.45 -20.30
C ARG A 139 -28.32 -15.47 -21.14
N ASP A 140 -28.11 -15.42 -22.45
CA ASP A 140 -28.53 -16.46 -23.39
C ASP A 140 -27.28 -17.12 -23.98
N LYS A 141 -27.12 -18.42 -23.79
CA LYS A 141 -25.97 -19.26 -24.18
C LYS A 141 -24.60 -18.88 -23.60
N VAL A 142 -24.43 -17.68 -23.06
CA VAL A 142 -23.19 -17.22 -22.42
C VAL A 142 -23.12 -17.79 -21.00
N GLU A 143 -22.03 -18.49 -20.73
CA GLU A 143 -21.76 -19.10 -19.44
C GLU A 143 -20.85 -18.18 -18.60
N LEU A 144 -20.80 -18.45 -17.30
CA LEU A 144 -19.72 -17.92 -16.46
C LEU A 144 -18.64 -18.97 -16.31
N ASP A 145 -17.41 -18.52 -16.44
CA ASP A 145 -16.28 -19.24 -15.89
C ASP A 145 -16.58 -19.52 -14.40
N PRO A 146 -16.59 -20.78 -13.95
CA PRO A 146 -16.92 -21.13 -12.58
C PRO A 146 -15.90 -20.57 -11.58
N PHE A 147 -14.76 -20.08 -12.09
CA PHE A 147 -13.65 -19.62 -11.29
C PHE A 147 -13.74 -18.09 -11.03
N ASN A 148 -13.47 -17.27 -12.05
CA ASN A 148 -13.42 -15.82 -11.93
C ASN A 148 -14.68 -15.10 -12.41
N GLU A 149 -15.70 -15.86 -12.80
CA GLU A 149 -16.98 -15.35 -13.31
C GLU A 149 -16.83 -14.50 -14.58
N PHE A 150 -15.79 -14.72 -15.39
CA PHE A 150 -15.69 -14.15 -16.73
C PHE A 150 -16.80 -14.72 -17.62
N LEU A 151 -17.31 -13.91 -18.55
CA LEU A 151 -18.23 -14.38 -19.57
C LEU A 151 -17.50 -15.30 -20.56
N LEU A 152 -18.05 -16.50 -20.76
CA LEU A 152 -17.58 -17.49 -21.71
C LEU A 152 -18.56 -17.56 -22.89
N TRP A 153 -18.14 -17.02 -24.02
CA TRP A 153 -18.96 -16.96 -25.24
C TRP A 153 -18.72 -18.21 -26.08
N PRO A 154 -19.74 -19.05 -26.33
CA PRO A 154 -19.59 -20.23 -27.16
C PRO A 154 -19.37 -19.83 -28.63
N GLN A 155 -18.57 -20.63 -29.35
CA GLN A 155 -18.44 -20.46 -30.79
C GLN A 155 -19.80 -20.66 -31.47
N LYS A 156 -20.02 -19.97 -32.58
CA LYS A 156 -21.16 -20.28 -33.43
C LYS A 156 -20.94 -21.65 -34.13
N PRO A 157 -21.90 -22.59 -34.09
CA PRO A 157 -21.70 -23.93 -34.65
C PRO A 157 -21.43 -23.97 -36.15
N ASN A 158 -20.79 -25.05 -36.62
CA ASN A 158 -20.57 -25.37 -38.04
C ASN A 158 -19.76 -24.33 -38.83
N GLN A 159 -18.86 -23.60 -38.17
CA GLN A 159 -17.95 -22.68 -38.86
C GLN A 159 -16.82 -23.42 -39.55
N GLN A 160 -16.63 -23.14 -40.84
CA GLN A 160 -15.45 -23.54 -41.59
C GLN A 160 -14.47 -22.37 -41.63
N VAL A 161 -13.20 -22.65 -41.31
CA VAL A 161 -12.13 -21.65 -41.30
C VAL A 161 -10.92 -22.14 -42.06
N ASP A 162 -10.25 -21.24 -42.78
CA ASP A 162 -8.95 -21.47 -43.38
C ASP A 162 -7.86 -21.12 -42.36
N LEU A 163 -7.17 -22.12 -41.83
CA LEU A 163 -6.13 -21.94 -40.81
C LEU A 163 -4.91 -21.19 -41.35
N THR A 164 -4.72 -21.12 -42.66
CA THR A 164 -3.63 -20.38 -43.31
C THR A 164 -3.99 -18.93 -43.61
N ASN A 165 -5.29 -18.62 -43.66
CA ASN A 165 -5.82 -17.30 -43.96
C ASN A 165 -7.11 -17.01 -43.18
N LEU A 166 -6.97 -16.89 -41.85
CA LEU A 166 -8.09 -16.58 -40.97
C LEU A 166 -8.64 -15.16 -41.28
N GLN A 167 -9.92 -15.10 -41.64
CA GLN A 167 -10.61 -13.84 -41.97
C GLN A 167 -11.51 -13.36 -40.84
N LYS A 168 -12.51 -14.18 -40.47
CA LYS A 168 -13.44 -13.91 -39.39
C LYS A 168 -13.72 -15.16 -38.57
N LEU A 169 -14.05 -14.96 -37.30
CA LEU A 169 -14.53 -16.01 -36.42
C LEU A 169 -15.68 -15.49 -35.57
N GLN A 170 -16.79 -16.22 -35.51
CA GLN A 170 -18.01 -15.79 -34.83
C GLN A 170 -18.26 -16.57 -33.54
N PHE A 171 -18.81 -15.88 -32.55
CA PHE A 171 -19.33 -16.43 -31.32
C PHE A 171 -20.83 -16.12 -31.25
N GLU A 172 -21.56 -16.85 -30.43
CA GLU A 172 -23.00 -16.66 -30.25
C GLU A 172 -23.38 -16.42 -28.80
N GLY A 173 -24.64 -16.06 -28.60
CA GLY A 173 -25.19 -15.74 -27.29
C GLY A 173 -25.35 -14.24 -27.09
N SER A 174 -25.92 -13.90 -25.94
CA SER A 174 -26.12 -12.52 -25.53
C SER A 174 -26.04 -12.38 -24.02
N VAL A 175 -25.67 -11.18 -23.58
CA VAL A 175 -25.76 -10.75 -22.18
C VAL A 175 -26.51 -9.44 -22.13
N HIS A 176 -27.43 -9.33 -21.18
CA HIS A 176 -28.27 -8.15 -20.98
C HIS A 176 -28.22 -7.72 -19.51
N TRP A 177 -28.09 -6.42 -19.30
CA TRP A 177 -27.95 -5.78 -18.00
C TRP A 177 -29.00 -4.70 -17.82
N THR A 178 -29.69 -4.72 -16.70
CA THR A 178 -30.69 -3.69 -16.34
C THR A 178 -30.39 -3.07 -14.98
N HIS A 179 -30.35 -1.74 -14.86
CA HIS A 179 -30.16 -1.09 -13.55
C HIS A 179 -30.94 0.22 -13.46
N HIS A 180 -31.13 0.74 -12.23
CA HIS A 180 -31.84 1.99 -11.95
C HIS A 180 -33.22 2.10 -12.62
N GLY A 181 -34.05 1.06 -12.48
CA GLY A 181 -35.40 1.08 -13.05
C GLY A 181 -35.46 1.10 -14.58
N GLY A 182 -34.40 0.62 -15.26
CA GLY A 182 -34.33 0.54 -16.73
C GLY A 182 -33.62 1.72 -17.39
N ILE A 183 -33.10 2.68 -16.60
CA ILE A 183 -32.28 3.78 -17.12
C ILE A 183 -30.98 3.25 -17.75
N LEU A 184 -30.36 2.26 -17.09
CA LEU A 184 -29.31 1.46 -17.69
C LEU A 184 -29.96 0.17 -18.20
N ASP A 185 -30.01 0.01 -19.51
CA ASP A 185 -30.54 -1.19 -20.18
C ASP A 185 -29.62 -1.45 -21.37
N VAL A 186 -28.72 -2.42 -21.22
CA VAL A 186 -27.60 -2.65 -22.14
C VAL A 186 -27.55 -4.12 -22.53
N THR A 187 -27.45 -4.39 -23.82
CA THR A 187 -27.26 -5.74 -24.36
C THR A 187 -26.03 -5.80 -25.25
N LEU A 188 -25.29 -6.90 -25.11
CA LEU A 188 -24.23 -7.29 -26.04
C LEU A 188 -24.53 -8.67 -26.58
N ALA A 189 -24.29 -8.86 -27.88
CA ALA A 189 -24.52 -10.14 -28.54
C ALA A 189 -23.56 -10.37 -29.70
N ASN A 190 -23.50 -11.63 -30.12
CA ASN A 190 -22.86 -12.09 -31.36
C ASN A 190 -21.43 -11.56 -31.61
N PRO A 191 -20.47 -11.80 -30.70
CA PRO A 191 -19.10 -11.35 -30.90
C PRO A 191 -18.49 -11.94 -32.18
N THR A 192 -17.74 -11.14 -32.93
CA THR A 192 -17.02 -11.58 -34.12
C THR A 192 -15.60 -11.02 -34.10
N ILE A 193 -14.59 -11.88 -34.25
CA ILE A 193 -13.22 -11.44 -34.46
C ILE A 193 -13.01 -11.15 -35.95
N ASP A 194 -12.50 -9.97 -36.26
CA ASP A 194 -11.94 -9.63 -37.58
C ASP A 194 -10.41 -9.66 -37.46
N PHE A 195 -9.78 -10.68 -38.07
CA PHE A 195 -8.34 -10.89 -37.95
C PHE A 195 -7.54 -9.88 -38.78
N ALA A 196 -8.09 -9.41 -39.89
CA ALA A 196 -7.41 -8.45 -40.77
C ALA A 196 -7.31 -7.08 -40.11
N LYS A 197 -8.39 -6.65 -39.44
CA LYS A 197 -8.43 -5.39 -38.69
C LYS A 197 -7.95 -5.53 -37.25
N LYS A 198 -7.82 -6.76 -36.75
CA LYS A 198 -7.50 -7.08 -35.35
C LYS A 198 -8.50 -6.48 -34.38
N GLN A 199 -9.78 -6.71 -34.63
CA GLN A 199 -10.88 -6.13 -33.86
C GLN A 199 -11.83 -7.22 -33.35
N LEU A 200 -12.37 -7.04 -32.15
CA LEU A 200 -13.55 -7.76 -31.68
C LEU A 200 -14.77 -6.87 -31.91
N LEU A 201 -15.70 -7.34 -32.72
CA LEU A 201 -16.95 -6.67 -33.04
C LEU A 201 -18.11 -7.30 -32.28
N VAL A 202 -19.13 -6.53 -31.93
CA VAL A 202 -20.32 -7.01 -31.22
C VAL A 202 -21.58 -6.32 -31.74
N ASP A 203 -22.72 -6.96 -31.55
CA ASP A 203 -24.01 -6.28 -31.61
C ASP A 203 -24.26 -5.63 -30.24
N GLY A 204 -24.36 -4.30 -30.21
CA GLY A 204 -24.52 -3.51 -29.00
C GLY A 204 -25.83 -2.76 -29.00
N LYS A 205 -26.59 -2.88 -27.92
CA LYS A 205 -27.83 -2.16 -27.71
C LYS A 205 -27.83 -1.47 -26.36
N SER A 206 -28.32 -0.24 -26.29
CA SER A 206 -28.53 0.50 -25.05
C SER A 206 -29.80 1.37 -25.15
N SER A 207 -30.57 1.52 -24.08
CA SER A 207 -31.66 2.50 -24.01
C SER A 207 -31.18 3.93 -23.66
N GLY A 208 -29.88 4.10 -23.41
CA GLY A 208 -29.24 5.36 -23.04
C GLY A 208 -28.21 5.17 -21.93
N THR A 209 -27.46 6.24 -21.63
CA THR A 209 -26.46 6.23 -20.54
C THR A 209 -26.93 7.12 -19.39
N LEU A 210 -26.30 7.01 -18.22
CA LEU A 210 -26.57 7.95 -17.12
C LEU A 210 -26.24 9.40 -17.51
N ALA A 211 -25.28 9.61 -18.41
CA ALA A 211 -24.89 10.93 -18.91
C ALA A 211 -25.85 11.45 -20.00
N ASN A 212 -26.40 10.55 -20.83
CA ASN A 212 -27.34 10.89 -21.90
C ASN A 212 -28.55 9.93 -21.89
N PRO A 213 -29.51 10.11 -20.96
CA PRO A 213 -30.69 9.24 -20.88
C PRO A 213 -31.56 9.35 -22.14
N GLY A 214 -32.00 8.23 -22.71
CA GLY A 214 -32.92 8.18 -23.84
C GLY A 214 -32.29 8.25 -25.24
N VAL A 215 -30.96 8.42 -25.35
CA VAL A 215 -30.24 8.26 -26.61
C VAL A 215 -29.93 6.77 -26.82
N ALA A 216 -30.86 6.07 -27.48
CA ALA A 216 -30.72 4.64 -27.69
C ALA A 216 -29.63 4.31 -28.72
N VAL A 217 -28.88 3.24 -28.45
CA VAL A 217 -27.95 2.59 -29.36
C VAL A 217 -28.56 1.25 -29.76
N ASP A 218 -28.58 0.93 -31.05
CA ASP A 218 -28.94 -0.40 -31.56
C ASP A 218 -28.09 -0.65 -32.81
N GLU A 219 -26.81 -0.92 -32.58
CA GLU A 219 -25.81 -1.03 -33.63
C GLU A 219 -25.26 -2.45 -33.71
N LYS A 220 -25.05 -2.93 -34.93
CA LYS A 220 -24.59 -4.29 -35.18
C LYS A 220 -23.14 -4.30 -35.63
N GLN A 221 -22.40 -5.28 -35.12
CA GLN A 221 -21.00 -5.51 -35.46
C GLN A 221 -20.14 -4.24 -35.34
N GLN A 222 -20.31 -3.51 -34.24
CA GLN A 222 -19.46 -2.38 -33.89
C GLN A 222 -18.20 -2.83 -33.19
N VAL A 223 -17.11 -2.10 -33.40
CA VAL A 223 -15.82 -2.42 -32.78
C VAL A 223 -15.96 -2.20 -31.28
N MET A 224 -15.79 -3.26 -30.50
CA MET A 224 -15.82 -3.20 -29.04
C MET A 224 -14.42 -3.24 -28.43
N LEU A 225 -13.55 -4.10 -28.97
CA LEU A 225 -12.13 -4.14 -28.59
C LEU A 225 -11.22 -4.03 -29.80
N GLU A 226 -10.17 -3.23 -29.64
CA GLU A 226 -8.98 -3.23 -30.48
C GLU A 226 -7.98 -4.26 -29.94
N LEU A 227 -7.67 -5.30 -30.73
CA LEU A 227 -6.82 -6.43 -30.36
C LEU A 227 -5.43 -6.29 -31.00
N THR A 228 -4.72 -5.19 -30.72
CA THR A 228 -3.50 -4.80 -31.47
C THR A 228 -2.42 -5.89 -31.56
N ASP A 229 -2.32 -6.74 -30.54
CA ASP A 229 -1.40 -7.87 -30.44
C ASP A 229 -2.03 -9.24 -30.72
N LEU A 230 -3.17 -9.28 -31.43
CA LEU A 230 -3.89 -10.50 -31.82
C LEU A 230 -2.96 -11.51 -32.51
N LYS A 231 -3.01 -12.76 -32.03
CA LYS A 231 -2.34 -13.93 -32.59
C LYS A 231 -3.30 -15.10 -32.66
N ALA A 232 -3.12 -15.94 -33.68
CA ALA A 232 -3.81 -17.21 -33.82
C ALA A 232 -2.77 -18.30 -34.14
N GLU A 233 -2.87 -19.43 -33.45
CA GLU A 233 -1.97 -20.57 -33.63
C GLU A 233 -2.72 -21.89 -33.48
N VAL A 234 -2.32 -22.91 -34.24
CA VAL A 234 -2.84 -24.27 -34.10
C VAL A 234 -1.95 -25.02 -33.13
N LYS A 235 -2.55 -25.63 -32.11
CA LYS A 235 -1.86 -26.43 -31.09
C LYS A 235 -2.59 -27.74 -30.92
N GLU A 236 -1.90 -28.86 -31.10
CA GLU A 236 -2.38 -30.19 -30.68
C GLU A 236 -3.87 -30.46 -30.97
N GLY A 237 -4.35 -30.15 -32.19
CA GLY A 237 -5.74 -30.38 -32.62
C GLY A 237 -6.75 -29.26 -32.29
N TYR A 238 -6.34 -28.12 -31.74
CA TYR A 238 -7.22 -26.97 -31.53
C TYR A 238 -6.60 -25.67 -32.04
N LEU A 239 -7.44 -24.69 -32.34
CA LEU A 239 -7.09 -23.32 -32.67
C LEU A 239 -7.09 -22.48 -31.39
N LEU A 240 -5.97 -21.83 -31.10
CA LEU A 240 -5.79 -20.90 -30.00
C LEU A 240 -5.67 -19.47 -30.53
N ILE A 241 -6.50 -18.58 -30.02
CA ILE A 241 -6.49 -17.15 -30.37
C ILE A 241 -6.21 -16.35 -29.11
N THR A 242 -5.32 -15.35 -29.20
CA THR A 242 -4.88 -14.56 -28.05
C THR A 242 -4.68 -13.10 -28.39
N SER A 243 -4.99 -12.21 -27.45
CA SER A 243 -4.53 -10.82 -27.42
C SER A 243 -4.31 -10.43 -25.95
N PHE A 244 -3.10 -9.99 -25.59
CA PHE A 244 -2.76 -9.70 -24.20
C PHE A 244 -3.01 -8.24 -23.80
N ARG A 245 -3.21 -7.35 -24.78
CA ARG A 245 -3.50 -5.94 -24.55
C ARG A 245 -4.70 -5.47 -25.37
N PRO A 246 -5.88 -6.07 -25.16
CA PRO A 246 -7.11 -5.54 -25.75
C PRO A 246 -7.37 -4.14 -25.20
N LYS A 247 -7.80 -3.22 -26.07
CA LYS A 247 -8.15 -1.85 -25.72
C LYS A 247 -9.61 -1.60 -26.07
N ILE A 248 -10.37 -1.01 -25.14
CA ILE A 248 -11.79 -0.68 -25.38
C ILE A 248 -11.88 0.47 -26.38
N SER A 249 -12.79 0.35 -27.33
CA SER A 249 -13.07 1.38 -28.33
C SER A 249 -13.94 2.50 -27.75
N SER A 250 -14.11 3.58 -28.52
CA SER A 250 -15.03 4.66 -28.16
C SER A 250 -16.51 4.23 -28.10
N PHE A 251 -16.88 3.11 -28.75
CA PHE A 251 -18.26 2.61 -28.75
C PHE A 251 -18.78 2.27 -27.34
N ALA A 252 -17.88 1.95 -26.41
CA ALA A 252 -18.26 1.74 -25.01
C ALA A 252 -18.89 2.98 -24.36
N ASN A 253 -18.44 4.18 -24.76
CA ASN A 253 -19.03 5.43 -24.29
C ASN A 253 -20.49 5.57 -24.73
N ASP A 254 -20.83 5.11 -25.92
CA ASP A 254 -22.20 5.18 -26.43
C ASP A 254 -23.12 4.18 -25.73
N LEU A 255 -22.59 3.01 -25.33
CA LEU A 255 -23.37 1.98 -24.65
C LEU A 255 -23.60 2.25 -23.16
N VAL A 256 -22.58 2.73 -22.42
CA VAL A 256 -22.64 2.89 -20.95
C VAL A 256 -22.14 4.23 -20.42
N GLY A 257 -21.54 5.09 -21.26
CA GLY A 257 -21.11 6.44 -20.89
C GLY A 257 -19.71 6.54 -20.26
N PHE A 258 -18.93 5.46 -20.27
CA PHE A 258 -17.60 5.39 -19.65
C PHE A 258 -16.74 4.25 -20.26
N TYR A 259 -15.49 4.12 -19.78
CA TYR A 259 -14.50 3.09 -20.16
C TYR A 259 -13.92 3.18 -21.59
N GLN A 260 -13.87 4.36 -22.20
CA GLN A 260 -13.19 4.54 -23.48
C GLN A 260 -11.66 4.51 -23.33
N ASP A 261 -10.98 3.93 -24.31
CA ASP A 261 -9.52 3.89 -24.43
C ASP A 261 -8.75 3.14 -23.33
N GLU A 262 -9.43 2.34 -22.51
CA GLU A 262 -8.81 1.57 -21.43
C GLU A 262 -8.30 0.20 -21.92
N PHE A 263 -7.17 -0.25 -21.36
CA PHE A 263 -6.65 -1.61 -21.59
C PHE A 263 -7.33 -2.64 -20.70
N ARG A 264 -7.49 -3.87 -21.21
CA ARG A 264 -8.31 -4.91 -20.58
C ARG A 264 -7.62 -6.24 -20.37
N GLU A 265 -8.27 -7.09 -19.58
CA GLU A 265 -7.79 -8.43 -19.32
C GLU A 265 -7.54 -9.17 -20.65
N PRO A 266 -6.50 -10.02 -20.74
CA PRO A 266 -6.18 -10.72 -21.97
C PRO A 266 -7.38 -11.51 -22.53
N PHE A 267 -7.60 -11.34 -23.84
CA PHE A 267 -8.58 -12.08 -24.61
C PHE A 267 -7.98 -13.41 -25.07
N VAL A 268 -8.73 -14.50 -24.89
CA VAL A 268 -8.36 -15.85 -25.34
C VAL A 268 -9.60 -16.56 -25.89
N ALA A 269 -9.40 -17.30 -26.97
CA ALA A 269 -10.38 -18.27 -27.44
C ALA A 269 -9.70 -19.59 -27.78
N THR A 270 -10.34 -20.70 -27.42
CA THR A 270 -9.92 -22.06 -27.79
C THR A 270 -11.02 -22.73 -28.59
N LEU A 271 -10.69 -23.29 -29.75
CA LEU A 271 -11.65 -23.90 -30.65
C LEU A 271 -11.13 -25.25 -31.14
N LYS A 272 -11.89 -26.33 -30.90
CA LYS A 272 -11.56 -27.68 -31.31
C LYS A 272 -11.69 -27.80 -32.82
N ILE A 273 -10.67 -28.33 -33.47
CA ILE A 273 -10.73 -28.68 -34.88
C ILE A 273 -11.42 -30.03 -34.99
N ALA A 274 -12.46 -30.11 -35.83
CA ALA A 274 -13.20 -31.35 -36.07
C ALA A 274 -12.26 -32.46 -36.54
N ASP A 275 -12.55 -33.70 -36.13
CA ASP A 275 -11.79 -34.91 -36.45
C ASP A 275 -10.32 -34.92 -35.98
N SER A 276 -9.90 -33.92 -35.20
CA SER A 276 -8.61 -33.96 -34.52
C SER A 276 -8.69 -34.79 -33.22
N ALA A 277 -7.61 -35.50 -32.91
CA ALA A 277 -7.48 -36.27 -31.66
C ALA A 277 -7.17 -35.40 -30.43
N GLY A 278 -6.99 -34.08 -30.64
CA GLY A 278 -6.63 -33.13 -29.61
C GLY A 278 -7.72 -32.87 -28.58
N GLU A 279 -7.34 -32.78 -27.31
CA GLU A 279 -8.21 -32.22 -26.27
C GLU A 279 -8.14 -30.70 -26.28
N ARG A 280 -9.30 -30.05 -26.36
CA ARG A 280 -9.41 -28.60 -26.31
C ARG A 280 -9.46 -28.17 -24.84
N PRO A 281 -8.48 -27.40 -24.34
CA PRO A 281 -8.59 -26.77 -23.03
C PRO A 281 -9.64 -25.65 -23.04
N GLU A 282 -10.27 -25.39 -21.89
CA GLU A 282 -11.07 -24.16 -21.73
C GLU A 282 -10.18 -22.89 -21.86
N PRO A 283 -10.72 -21.74 -22.31
CA PRO A 283 -9.97 -20.50 -22.54
C PRO A 283 -9.58 -19.79 -21.23
N ILE A 284 -8.92 -20.54 -20.34
CA ILE A 284 -8.50 -20.12 -19.02
C ILE A 284 -7.03 -19.71 -19.09
N LEU A 285 -6.77 -18.42 -18.91
CA LEU A 285 -5.47 -17.78 -19.14
C LEU A 285 -4.28 -18.48 -18.47
N TRP A 286 -4.39 -18.81 -17.17
CA TRP A 286 -3.28 -19.44 -16.44
C TRP A 286 -3.07 -20.90 -16.81
N LYS A 287 -4.11 -21.62 -17.27
CA LYS A 287 -3.97 -22.98 -17.80
C LYS A 287 -3.26 -22.99 -19.16
N LEU A 288 -3.55 -21.99 -19.99
CA LEU A 288 -3.03 -21.89 -21.35
C LEU A 288 -1.65 -21.26 -21.47
N PHE A 289 -1.32 -20.32 -20.58
CA PHE A 289 -0.04 -19.62 -20.58
C PHE A 289 0.68 -19.72 -19.24
N PRO A 290 0.90 -20.94 -18.72
CA PRO A 290 1.46 -21.13 -17.39
C PRO A 290 2.78 -20.36 -17.22
N GLU A 291 3.64 -20.28 -18.25
CA GLU A 291 4.91 -19.54 -18.21
C GLU A 291 4.76 -18.01 -18.06
N LYS A 292 3.70 -17.41 -18.63
CA LYS A 292 3.40 -15.98 -18.46
C LYS A 292 2.88 -15.67 -17.06
N TYR A 293 2.32 -16.69 -16.40
CA TYR A 293 1.77 -16.64 -15.06
C TYR A 293 2.63 -17.42 -14.03
N ASP A 294 3.81 -17.94 -14.41
CA ASP A 294 4.71 -18.76 -13.58
C ASP A 294 5.39 -17.88 -12.51
N TYR A 295 5.49 -16.58 -12.78
CA TYR A 295 5.86 -15.56 -11.77
C TYR A 295 4.72 -15.26 -10.77
N LEU A 296 3.51 -15.80 -11.01
CA LEU A 296 2.31 -15.59 -10.19
C LEU A 296 1.77 -16.89 -9.57
N ARG A 297 2.17 -18.09 -10.03
CA ARG A 297 1.90 -19.37 -9.37
C ARG A 297 3.05 -20.34 -9.63
N PRO A 298 3.76 -20.85 -8.60
CA PRO A 298 4.60 -22.02 -8.76
C PRO A 298 3.75 -23.16 -9.31
N ARG A 299 4.30 -23.95 -10.23
CA ARG A 299 3.71 -25.24 -10.61
C ARG A 299 3.28 -26.01 -9.36
N ASN A 300 2.12 -26.67 -9.44
CA ASN A 300 1.57 -27.59 -8.43
C ASN A 300 2.46 -28.84 -8.21
N ILE A 301 3.76 -28.64 -8.01
CA ILE A 301 4.69 -29.66 -7.57
C ILE A 301 4.54 -29.66 -6.05
N VAL A 302 4.00 -30.76 -5.51
CA VAL A 302 4.10 -31.05 -4.08
C VAL A 302 5.59 -30.93 -3.75
N PRO A 303 6.01 -29.95 -2.92
CA PRO A 303 7.41 -29.88 -2.55
C PRO A 303 7.78 -31.24 -1.94
N ASP A 304 8.81 -31.89 -2.49
CA ASP A 304 9.41 -33.10 -1.92
C ASP A 304 10.22 -32.69 -0.67
N ASP A 305 9.53 -32.06 0.27
CA ASP A 305 10.06 -31.81 1.61
C ASP A 305 9.70 -33.02 2.47
N SER A 306 10.58 -34.01 2.42
CA SER A 306 10.52 -35.21 3.26
C SER A 306 10.50 -34.93 4.77
N THR A 307 10.80 -33.69 5.20
CA THR A 307 10.78 -33.29 6.61
C THR A 307 9.42 -32.80 7.09
N LEU A 308 8.51 -32.46 6.19
CA LEU A 308 7.17 -32.00 6.55
C LEU A 308 6.23 -33.20 6.77
N GLU A 309 5.72 -33.35 7.99
CA GLU A 309 4.71 -34.35 8.31
C GLU A 309 3.39 -34.00 7.62
N ASP A 310 2.80 -34.97 6.91
CA ASP A 310 1.57 -34.79 6.14
C ASP A 310 0.34 -35.06 7.01
N LYS A 311 -0.26 -34.01 7.56
CA LYS A 311 -1.39 -34.08 8.49
C LYS A 311 -2.62 -33.42 7.89
N PRO A 312 -3.83 -33.97 8.09
CA PRO A 312 -5.08 -33.29 7.76
C PRO A 312 -5.18 -31.93 8.44
N VAL A 313 -5.65 -30.92 7.71
CA VAL A 313 -5.88 -29.57 8.22
C VAL A 313 -7.34 -29.21 8.00
N THR A 314 -8.01 -28.79 9.07
CA THR A 314 -9.38 -28.27 9.01
C THR A 314 -9.33 -26.76 8.93
N LEU A 315 -9.95 -26.19 7.89
CA LEU A 315 -10.03 -24.76 7.67
C LEU A 315 -11.41 -24.23 8.05
N ASP A 316 -11.51 -22.91 8.24
CA ASP A 316 -12.79 -22.20 8.20
C ASP A 316 -13.56 -22.57 6.91
N PRO A 317 -14.88 -22.86 6.93
CA PRO A 317 -15.61 -23.33 5.75
C PRO A 317 -15.57 -22.40 4.55
N ALA A 318 -15.46 -21.08 4.76
CA ALA A 318 -15.32 -20.12 3.67
C ALA A 318 -13.88 -20.10 3.15
N LEU A 319 -12.90 -20.21 4.05
CA LEU A 319 -11.49 -20.30 3.68
C LEU A 319 -11.19 -21.60 2.91
N ASP A 320 -11.79 -22.73 3.32
CA ASP A 320 -11.73 -24.02 2.64
C ASP A 320 -12.11 -23.89 1.17
N LYS A 321 -13.24 -23.21 0.86
CA LYS A 321 -13.67 -22.95 -0.52
C LYS A 321 -12.59 -22.21 -1.32
N CYS A 322 -12.02 -21.15 -0.75
CA CYS A 322 -10.97 -20.37 -1.40
C CYS A 322 -9.69 -21.20 -1.62
N VAL A 323 -9.28 -22.01 -0.64
CA VAL A 323 -8.08 -22.85 -0.73
C VAL A 323 -8.27 -23.98 -1.75
N ARG A 324 -9.42 -24.66 -1.73
CA ARG A 324 -9.75 -25.71 -2.71
C ARG A 324 -9.72 -25.16 -4.13
N TYR A 325 -10.32 -24.00 -4.32
CA TYR A 325 -10.28 -23.28 -5.58
C TYR A 325 -8.85 -23.00 -6.05
N GLU A 326 -8.01 -22.43 -5.19
CA GLU A 326 -6.64 -22.05 -5.60
C GLU A 326 -5.74 -23.27 -5.86
N LEU A 327 -6.06 -24.42 -5.27
CA LEU A 327 -5.29 -25.65 -5.39
C LEU A 327 -5.91 -26.67 -6.36
N ASP A 328 -6.99 -26.30 -7.06
CA ASP A 328 -7.77 -27.17 -7.96
C ASP A 328 -8.19 -28.50 -7.28
N LEU A 329 -8.64 -28.42 -6.02
CA LEU A 329 -9.05 -29.59 -5.23
C LEU A 329 -10.56 -29.87 -5.40
N GLY A 330 -10.90 -31.13 -5.59
CA GLY A 330 -12.27 -31.63 -5.53
C GLY A 330 -12.88 -31.51 -4.13
N PRO A 331 -14.21 -31.69 -3.99
CA PRO A 331 -14.91 -31.51 -2.72
C PRO A 331 -14.46 -32.48 -1.62
N ASN A 332 -13.97 -33.67 -2.00
CA ASN A 332 -13.53 -34.71 -1.07
C ASN A 332 -12.00 -34.83 -0.97
N ASP A 333 -11.25 -34.03 -1.73
CA ASP A 333 -9.79 -34.10 -1.69
C ASP A 333 -9.29 -33.62 -0.32
N PRO A 334 -8.34 -34.34 0.30
CA PRO A 334 -7.84 -33.97 1.62
C PRO A 334 -6.99 -32.69 1.52
N ILE A 335 -7.32 -31.71 2.36
CA ILE A 335 -6.42 -30.60 2.64
C ILE A 335 -5.51 -31.03 3.78
N THR A 336 -4.22 -31.01 3.51
CA THR A 336 -3.17 -31.37 4.46
C THR A 336 -2.12 -30.28 4.55
N THR A 337 -1.22 -30.39 5.53
CA THR A 337 -0.03 -29.55 5.65
C THR A 337 0.79 -29.52 4.37
N LYS A 338 0.99 -30.66 3.68
CA LYS A 338 1.70 -30.70 2.38
C LYS A 338 0.91 -30.05 1.26
N THR A 339 -0.40 -30.25 1.22
CA THR A 339 -1.28 -29.59 0.25
C THR A 339 -1.17 -28.07 0.35
N LEU A 340 -1.15 -27.52 1.57
CA LEU A 340 -1.03 -26.08 1.80
C LEU A 340 0.33 -25.48 1.41
N GLN A 341 1.41 -26.26 1.36
CA GLN A 341 2.71 -25.78 0.85
C GLN A 341 2.69 -25.39 -0.62
N ARG A 342 1.68 -25.84 -1.38
CA ARG A 342 1.48 -25.46 -2.78
C ARG A 342 0.87 -24.06 -2.91
N LEU A 343 0.25 -23.55 -1.86
CA LEU A 343 -0.46 -22.28 -1.89
C LEU A 343 0.53 -21.12 -1.94
N PHE A 344 0.51 -20.37 -3.04
CA PHE A 344 1.36 -19.21 -3.28
C PHE A 344 0.58 -17.90 -3.34
N THR A 345 -0.64 -17.95 -3.86
CA THR A 345 -1.62 -16.86 -3.83
C THR A 345 -2.89 -17.30 -3.15
N LEU A 346 -3.58 -16.36 -2.52
CA LEU A 346 -4.92 -16.57 -1.97
C LEU A 346 -5.81 -15.34 -2.22
N PRO A 347 -6.49 -15.26 -3.38
CA PRO A 347 -7.49 -14.24 -3.68
C PRO A 347 -8.87 -14.66 -3.13
N CYS A 348 -9.12 -14.36 -1.85
CA CYS A 348 -10.34 -14.72 -1.11
C CYS A 348 -11.06 -13.46 -0.61
N ASN A 349 -11.49 -12.60 -1.54
CA ASN A 349 -12.18 -11.35 -1.24
C ASN A 349 -13.69 -11.56 -0.98
N GLY A 350 -14.24 -10.91 0.04
CA GLY A 350 -15.61 -11.09 0.52
C GLY A 350 -16.64 -10.03 0.15
N VAL A 351 -16.38 -9.12 -0.82
CA VAL A 351 -17.28 -7.97 -1.15
C VAL A 351 -18.73 -8.39 -1.41
N ARG A 352 -18.97 -9.58 -1.94
CA ARG A 352 -20.31 -10.10 -2.30
C ARG A 352 -20.71 -11.32 -1.49
N THR A 353 -19.93 -11.65 -0.48
CA THR A 353 -20.12 -12.85 0.31
C THR A 353 -21.12 -12.54 1.42
N PRO A 354 -22.22 -13.32 1.55
CA PRO A 354 -23.12 -13.20 2.67
C PRO A 354 -22.37 -13.26 4.00
N GLU A 355 -22.85 -12.50 4.99
CA GLU A 355 -22.17 -12.32 6.26
C GLU A 355 -21.87 -13.63 7.01
N ASP A 356 -22.73 -14.63 6.90
CA ASP A 356 -22.59 -15.98 7.46
C ASP A 356 -21.58 -16.87 6.70
N GLN A 357 -21.18 -16.46 5.49
CA GLN A 357 -20.24 -17.16 4.62
C GLN A 357 -18.88 -16.47 4.50
N LYS A 358 -18.64 -15.42 5.30
CA LYS A 358 -17.35 -14.72 5.35
C LYS A 358 -16.36 -15.49 6.21
N VAL A 359 -15.08 -15.45 5.81
CA VAL A 359 -13.96 -16.03 6.55
C VAL A 359 -13.84 -15.36 7.91
N GLN A 360 -13.78 -16.15 8.97
CA GLN A 360 -13.58 -15.66 10.34
C GLN A 360 -12.22 -16.07 10.90
N SER A 361 -11.74 -17.26 10.56
CA SER A 361 -10.46 -17.80 11.01
C SER A 361 -9.51 -18.07 9.85
N LEU A 362 -8.22 -17.77 10.06
CA LEU A 362 -7.12 -18.08 9.14
C LEU A 362 -6.34 -19.34 9.55
N GLU A 363 -6.83 -20.07 10.56
CA GLU A 363 -6.22 -21.31 11.03
C GLU A 363 -5.97 -22.28 9.86
N GLY A 364 -4.80 -22.91 9.87
CA GLY A 364 -4.28 -23.75 8.81
C GLY A 364 -3.31 -23.02 7.87
N LEU A 365 -3.50 -21.71 7.63
CA LEU A 365 -2.61 -20.96 6.74
C LEU A 365 -1.17 -20.86 7.25
N GLN A 366 -0.90 -21.10 8.53
CA GLN A 366 0.47 -21.20 9.07
C GLN A 366 1.33 -22.26 8.35
N HIS A 367 0.70 -23.23 7.67
CA HIS A 367 1.37 -24.26 6.90
C HIS A 367 1.63 -23.87 5.44
N ALA A 368 1.18 -22.70 4.98
CA ALA A 368 1.35 -22.23 3.60
C ALA A 368 2.63 -21.39 3.43
N HIS A 369 3.82 -21.92 3.74
CA HIS A 369 5.07 -21.13 3.80
C HIS A 369 5.48 -20.47 2.47
N LYS A 370 4.93 -20.91 1.33
CA LYS A 370 5.18 -20.29 0.02
C LYS A 370 4.21 -19.14 -0.28
N LEU A 371 3.22 -18.90 0.58
CA LEU A 371 2.22 -17.87 0.38
C LEU A 371 2.90 -16.50 0.30
N SER A 372 2.60 -15.78 -0.78
CA SER A 372 3.27 -14.53 -1.13
C SER A 372 2.30 -13.39 -1.39
N ARG A 373 1.13 -13.66 -1.97
CA ARG A 373 0.11 -12.64 -2.23
C ARG A 373 -1.24 -13.07 -1.70
N VAL A 374 -1.81 -12.28 -0.80
CA VAL A 374 -3.03 -12.62 -0.09
C VAL A 374 -4.01 -11.45 -0.18
N ASN A 375 -5.23 -11.73 -0.64
CA ASN A 375 -6.34 -10.80 -0.57
C ASN A 375 -7.47 -11.46 0.21
N LEU A 376 -7.67 -10.98 1.43
CA LEU A 376 -8.70 -11.39 2.38
C LEU A 376 -9.60 -10.20 2.75
N ALA A 377 -9.71 -9.22 1.86
CA ALA A 377 -10.51 -8.04 2.13
C ALA A 377 -12.01 -8.37 2.20
N ASN A 378 -12.77 -7.59 2.96
CA ASN A 378 -14.23 -7.68 3.11
C ASN A 378 -14.69 -9.00 3.76
N GLN A 379 -13.91 -9.51 4.71
CA GLN A 379 -14.22 -10.72 5.48
C GLN A 379 -14.62 -10.35 6.92
N ARG A 380 -14.50 -11.29 7.87
CA ARG A 380 -14.80 -11.08 9.31
C ARG A 380 -13.61 -11.44 10.19
N ILE A 381 -12.40 -11.31 9.65
CA ILE A 381 -11.15 -11.73 10.30
C ILE A 381 -10.79 -10.76 11.42
N ALA A 382 -10.45 -11.29 12.58
CA ALA A 382 -9.98 -10.53 13.74
C ALA A 382 -8.55 -10.91 14.17
N ASP A 383 -8.03 -12.05 13.69
CA ASP A 383 -6.74 -12.61 14.08
C ASP A 383 -5.88 -12.93 12.85
N LEU A 384 -4.65 -12.39 12.84
CA LEU A 384 -3.65 -12.62 11.80
C LEU A 384 -2.51 -13.55 12.26
N SER A 385 -2.58 -14.09 13.47
CA SER A 385 -1.56 -14.97 14.04
C SER A 385 -1.16 -16.16 13.13
N PRO A 386 -2.05 -16.76 12.32
CA PRO A 386 -1.65 -17.83 11.39
C PRO A 386 -0.70 -17.36 10.28
N LEU A 387 -0.63 -16.05 9.99
CA LEU A 387 0.26 -15.50 8.95
C LEU A 387 1.65 -15.18 9.48
N ARG A 388 1.87 -15.25 10.80
CA ARG A 388 3.05 -14.69 11.48
C ARG A 388 4.38 -15.22 10.99
N GLU A 389 4.48 -16.51 10.71
CA GLU A 389 5.75 -17.20 10.41
C GLU A 389 5.93 -17.52 8.91
N LEU A 390 5.14 -16.92 8.01
CA LEU A 390 5.21 -17.23 6.58
C LEU A 390 6.48 -16.73 5.89
N GLY A 391 6.97 -15.54 6.23
CA GLY A 391 8.22 -14.95 5.77
C GLY A 391 8.31 -14.57 4.29
N ASN A 392 7.34 -14.99 3.46
CA ASN A 392 7.33 -14.82 2.00
C ASN A 392 6.25 -13.87 1.48
N LEU A 393 5.44 -13.29 2.36
CA LEU A 393 4.40 -12.33 1.99
C LEU A 393 5.03 -11.07 1.36
N ILE A 394 4.52 -10.71 0.18
CA ILE A 394 4.87 -9.53 -0.62
C ILE A 394 3.68 -8.57 -0.68
N ASP A 395 2.47 -9.10 -0.89
CA ASP A 395 1.22 -8.34 -0.95
C ASP A 395 0.22 -8.92 0.05
N LEU A 396 -0.30 -8.10 0.94
CA LEU A 396 -1.34 -8.48 1.89
C LEU A 396 -2.44 -7.42 1.94
N ASP A 397 -3.65 -7.81 1.56
CA ASP A 397 -4.86 -6.99 1.71
C ASP A 397 -5.83 -7.67 2.68
N VAL A 398 -6.07 -7.02 3.81
CA VAL A 398 -6.99 -7.40 4.88
C VAL A 398 -7.97 -6.27 5.18
N SER A 399 -8.24 -5.41 4.19
CA SER A 399 -9.15 -4.27 4.34
C SER A 399 -10.59 -4.71 4.63
N ASN A 400 -11.38 -3.88 5.32
CA ASN A 400 -12.77 -4.16 5.69
C ASN A 400 -12.93 -5.49 6.43
N ASN A 401 -12.28 -5.57 7.59
CA ASN A 401 -12.30 -6.73 8.50
C ASN A 401 -12.58 -6.25 9.94
N LYS A 402 -12.25 -7.06 10.95
CA LYS A 402 -12.47 -6.76 12.38
C LYS A 402 -11.15 -6.63 13.14
N LEU A 403 -10.07 -6.24 12.47
CA LEU A 403 -8.75 -6.18 13.08
C LEU A 403 -8.66 -5.02 14.07
N THR A 404 -8.18 -5.31 15.27
CA THR A 404 -7.80 -4.31 16.29
C THR A 404 -6.28 -4.21 16.45
N SER A 405 -5.54 -5.17 15.91
CA SER A 405 -4.08 -5.23 15.94
C SER A 405 -3.55 -5.90 14.67
N ILE A 406 -2.30 -5.57 14.33
CA ILE A 406 -1.54 -6.11 13.20
C ILE A 406 -0.16 -6.63 13.66
N ASN A 407 -0.03 -6.96 14.94
CA ASN A 407 1.29 -7.28 15.54
C ASN A 407 1.92 -8.53 14.92
N ASP A 408 1.09 -9.45 14.43
CA ASP A 408 1.52 -10.71 13.84
C ASP A 408 2.18 -10.56 12.46
N ILE A 409 1.96 -9.46 11.75
CA ILE A 409 2.60 -9.23 10.44
C ILE A 409 3.98 -8.58 10.52
N GLY A 410 4.45 -8.16 11.70
CA GLY A 410 5.74 -7.47 11.87
C GLY A 410 6.98 -8.30 11.45
N HIS A 411 6.82 -9.60 11.20
CA HIS A 411 7.91 -10.52 10.84
C HIS A 411 7.92 -10.89 9.34
N GLN A 412 7.33 -10.05 8.47
CA GLN A 412 7.31 -10.28 7.02
C GLN A 412 8.34 -9.45 6.26
N PRO A 413 9.61 -9.92 6.15
CA PRO A 413 10.71 -9.10 5.62
C PRO A 413 10.56 -8.72 4.14
N LYS A 414 9.67 -9.40 3.42
CA LYS A 414 9.41 -9.20 1.98
C LYS A 414 8.14 -8.39 1.70
N LEU A 415 7.40 -7.96 2.71
CA LEU A 415 6.11 -7.30 2.52
C LEU A 415 6.34 -5.91 1.91
N ILE A 416 5.83 -5.71 0.69
CA ILE A 416 5.95 -4.48 -0.10
C ILE A 416 4.65 -3.68 -0.02
N ASN A 417 3.51 -4.35 -0.17
CA ASN A 417 2.20 -3.72 -0.18
C ASN A 417 1.34 -4.27 0.97
N PHE A 418 0.97 -3.40 1.90
CA PHE A 418 0.08 -3.76 3.01
C PHE A 418 -1.15 -2.85 3.04
N LYS A 419 -2.33 -3.46 2.97
CA LYS A 419 -3.62 -2.78 3.03
C LYS A 419 -4.46 -3.34 4.16
N ALA A 420 -4.87 -2.46 5.07
CA ALA A 420 -5.78 -2.76 6.17
C ALA A 420 -6.75 -1.58 6.40
N ASN A 421 -7.26 -1.00 5.31
CA ASN A 421 -8.30 0.03 5.38
C ASN A 421 -9.54 -0.53 6.11
N ASP A 422 -10.38 0.34 6.68
CA ASP A 422 -11.68 -0.02 7.23
C ASP A 422 -11.57 -1.15 8.29
N ASN A 423 -10.70 -0.93 9.28
CA ASN A 423 -10.53 -1.80 10.44
C ASN A 423 -10.66 -0.97 11.72
N GLN A 424 -10.18 -1.47 12.85
CA GLN A 424 -10.28 -0.82 14.17
C GLN A 424 -8.90 -0.66 14.82
N LEU A 425 -7.86 -0.44 14.00
CA LEU A 425 -6.48 -0.31 14.46
C LEU A 425 -6.28 1.02 15.21
N ILE A 426 -5.59 0.96 16.35
CA ILE A 426 -5.28 2.15 17.18
C ILE A 426 -3.80 2.55 17.09
N ASP A 427 -2.92 1.60 16.76
CA ASP A 427 -1.48 1.81 16.61
C ASP A 427 -0.92 0.92 15.48
N ILE A 428 0.36 1.15 15.15
CA ILE A 428 1.09 0.46 14.09
C ILE A 428 2.50 0.06 14.52
N ASP A 429 2.75 -0.07 15.82
CA ASP A 429 4.11 -0.17 16.40
C ASP A 429 4.93 -1.34 15.85
N HIS A 430 4.27 -2.38 15.36
CA HIS A 430 4.91 -3.58 14.81
C HIS A 430 5.31 -3.48 13.34
N LEU A 431 4.95 -2.40 12.63
CA LEU A 431 5.41 -2.16 11.25
C LEU A 431 6.88 -1.70 11.18
N LEU A 432 7.49 -1.35 12.33
CA LEU A 432 8.90 -0.93 12.45
C LEU A 432 9.89 -1.90 11.78
N TYR A 433 9.55 -3.18 11.72
CA TYR A 433 10.42 -4.28 11.28
C TYR A 433 10.15 -4.74 9.84
N LEU A 434 9.43 -3.96 9.04
CA LEU A 434 9.13 -4.25 7.64
C LEU A 434 10.02 -3.44 6.69
N PRO A 435 11.25 -3.91 6.37
CA PRO A 435 12.22 -3.11 5.64
C PRO A 435 11.84 -2.84 4.18
N ALA A 436 11.00 -3.69 3.58
CA ALA A 436 10.65 -3.62 2.15
C ALA A 436 9.36 -2.85 1.86
N LEU A 437 8.68 -2.32 2.88
CA LEU A 437 7.34 -1.74 2.73
C LEU A 437 7.39 -0.47 1.86
N GLU A 438 6.64 -0.49 0.76
CA GLU A 438 6.54 0.60 -0.22
C GLU A 438 5.18 1.30 -0.15
N THR A 439 4.11 0.52 -0.01
CA THR A 439 2.72 1.00 0.05
C THR A 439 2.06 0.58 1.36
N LEU A 440 1.54 1.56 2.09
CA LEU A 440 0.79 1.35 3.32
C LEU A 440 -0.57 2.07 3.24
N GLU A 441 -1.64 1.27 3.31
CA GLU A 441 -3.03 1.75 3.30
C GLU A 441 -3.73 1.38 4.61
N LEU A 442 -4.08 2.39 5.41
CA LEU A 442 -4.69 2.27 6.74
C LEU A 442 -5.82 3.30 6.92
N ASN A 443 -6.49 3.68 5.84
CA ASN A 443 -7.61 4.61 5.89
C ASN A 443 -8.75 4.05 6.77
N ASN A 444 -9.58 4.92 7.35
CA ASN A 444 -10.75 4.52 8.14
C ASN A 444 -10.39 3.56 9.29
N ASN A 445 -9.44 3.97 10.12
CA ASN A 445 -9.04 3.28 11.35
C ASN A 445 -9.17 4.27 12.54
N LYS A 446 -8.52 3.97 13.66
CA LYS A 446 -8.52 4.78 14.89
C LYS A 446 -7.11 5.17 15.31
N LEU A 447 -6.20 5.31 14.34
CA LEU A 447 -4.80 5.65 14.60
C LEU A 447 -4.71 7.08 15.12
N PHE A 448 -3.96 7.30 16.20
CA PHE A 448 -3.73 8.63 16.76
C PHE A 448 -2.29 9.11 16.61
N HIS A 449 -1.38 8.26 16.13
CA HIS A 449 0.02 8.59 15.86
C HIS A 449 0.66 7.69 14.78
N LEU A 450 1.85 8.08 14.31
CA LEU A 450 2.60 7.37 13.25
C LEU A 450 3.96 6.79 13.73
N ASN A 451 4.16 6.60 15.05
CA ASN A 451 5.45 6.18 15.61
C ASN A 451 5.90 4.77 15.17
N GLY A 452 5.00 3.93 14.67
CA GLY A 452 5.29 2.57 14.24
C GLY A 452 5.66 2.38 12.76
N LEU A 453 5.74 3.46 11.97
CA LEU A 453 6.16 3.36 10.55
C LEU A 453 7.57 2.73 10.42
N PRO A 454 7.89 2.06 9.28
CA PRO A 454 9.14 1.30 9.12
C PRO A 454 10.43 2.03 9.47
N LEU A 455 11.34 1.37 10.19
CA LEU A 455 12.65 1.98 10.53
C LEU A 455 13.47 2.34 9.29
N ASP A 456 13.33 1.56 8.22
CA ASP A 456 13.91 1.86 6.91
C ASP A 456 13.02 2.88 6.17
N LYS A 457 13.45 4.14 6.19
CA LYS A 457 12.75 5.28 5.60
C LYS A 457 13.00 5.42 4.10
N GLU A 458 13.85 4.57 3.52
CA GLU A 458 14.24 4.65 2.12
C GLU A 458 13.24 3.99 1.19
N ASN A 459 12.33 3.11 1.66
CA ASN A 459 11.45 2.32 0.78
C ASN A 459 10.00 2.80 0.72
N LEU A 460 9.44 3.37 1.78
CA LEU A 460 8.05 3.83 1.76
C LEU A 460 7.84 4.94 0.71
N ARG A 461 6.84 4.78 -0.16
CA ARG A 461 6.49 5.71 -1.25
C ARG A 461 5.05 6.22 -1.16
N PHE A 462 4.14 5.38 -0.69
CA PHE A 462 2.71 5.66 -0.67
C PHE A 462 2.19 5.41 0.74
N LEU A 463 1.64 6.46 1.37
CA LEU A 463 1.08 6.38 2.72
C LEU A 463 -0.34 6.96 2.71
N TYR A 464 -1.33 6.11 2.97
CA TYR A 464 -2.73 6.51 3.01
C TYR A 464 -3.30 6.21 4.39
N VAL A 465 -3.53 7.25 5.18
CA VAL A 465 -3.99 7.19 6.57
C VAL A 465 -5.15 8.16 6.81
N SER A 466 -5.96 8.39 5.79
CA SER A 466 -7.11 9.27 5.87
C SER A 466 -8.18 8.72 6.83
N ASN A 467 -9.02 9.61 7.37
CA ASN A 467 -10.09 9.26 8.30
C ASN A 467 -9.59 8.44 9.50
N ASN A 468 -8.69 9.07 10.26
CA ASN A 468 -8.12 8.56 11.51
C ASN A 468 -8.15 9.68 12.57
N GLU A 469 -7.47 9.50 13.69
CA GLU A 469 -7.40 10.45 14.82
C GLU A 469 -5.99 11.06 14.99
N ILE A 470 -5.19 11.13 13.91
CA ILE A 470 -3.78 11.55 13.97
C ILE A 470 -3.69 13.05 14.26
N GLU A 471 -2.99 13.42 15.33
CA GLU A 471 -2.74 14.84 15.67
C GLU A 471 -1.37 15.34 15.19
N SER A 472 -0.38 14.46 15.13
CA SER A 472 1.02 14.81 14.84
C SER A 472 1.62 13.91 13.77
N ILE A 473 2.30 14.56 12.82
CA ILE A 473 3.02 13.92 11.72
C ILE A 473 4.54 14.13 11.81
N GLU A 474 5.06 14.47 12.99
CA GLU A 474 6.50 14.70 13.21
C GLU A 474 7.36 13.51 12.76
N GLY A 475 6.84 12.28 12.94
CA GLY A 475 7.49 11.05 12.48
C GLY A 475 7.74 10.98 10.98
N LEU A 476 7.02 11.78 10.16
CA LEU A 476 7.16 11.75 8.70
C LEU A 476 8.38 12.53 8.18
N LYS A 477 9.00 13.41 8.99
CA LYS A 477 10.03 14.36 8.52
C LYS A 477 11.26 13.72 7.88
N GLU A 478 11.51 12.44 8.16
CA GLU A 478 12.68 11.70 7.68
C GLU A 478 12.37 10.75 6.50
N TYR A 479 11.11 10.61 6.07
CA TYR A 479 10.70 9.76 4.94
C TYR A 479 10.92 10.46 3.60
N LEU A 480 12.16 10.88 3.32
CA LEU A 480 12.50 11.82 2.24
C LEU A 480 12.03 11.42 0.82
N TYR A 481 11.74 10.14 0.60
CA TYR A 481 11.33 9.56 -0.68
C TYR A 481 9.83 9.28 -0.79
N LEU A 482 9.03 9.63 0.22
CA LEU A 482 7.57 9.52 0.16
C LEU A 482 7.04 10.40 -0.99
N LYS A 483 6.17 9.83 -1.82
CA LYS A 483 5.66 10.45 -3.05
C LYS A 483 4.20 10.87 -2.93
N ASP A 484 3.37 9.99 -2.40
CA ASP A 484 1.94 10.23 -2.23
C ASP A 484 1.59 10.05 -0.75
N VAL A 485 0.89 11.04 -0.21
CA VAL A 485 0.47 11.02 1.18
C VAL A 485 -0.96 11.55 1.31
N ASP A 486 -1.84 10.70 1.82
CA ASP A 486 -3.19 11.10 2.22
C ASP A 486 -3.34 11.07 3.74
N LEU A 487 -3.43 12.27 4.29
CA LEU A 487 -3.62 12.59 5.70
C LEU A 487 -4.97 13.28 5.94
N SER A 488 -5.88 13.24 4.98
CA SER A 488 -7.16 13.92 5.09
C SER A 488 -8.04 13.35 6.20
N HIS A 489 -9.00 14.12 6.69
CA HIS A 489 -9.91 13.68 7.75
C HIS A 489 -9.16 13.17 9.01
N ASN A 490 -8.27 14.01 9.54
CA ASN A 490 -7.51 13.74 10.76
C ASN A 490 -7.59 14.96 11.71
N ALA A 491 -6.80 14.93 12.80
CA ALA A 491 -6.74 15.98 13.80
C ALA A 491 -5.48 16.88 13.67
N ILE A 492 -4.86 16.94 12.50
CA ILE A 492 -3.54 17.56 12.30
C ILE A 492 -3.64 19.09 12.34
N LYS A 493 -2.71 19.70 13.08
CA LYS A 493 -2.59 21.17 13.21
C LYS A 493 -1.32 21.72 12.59
N ASP A 494 -0.22 20.97 12.70
CA ASP A 494 1.09 21.35 12.17
C ASP A 494 1.51 20.42 11.04
N VAL A 495 1.70 21.01 9.85
CA VAL A 495 2.16 20.32 8.65
C VAL A 495 3.60 20.66 8.26
N SER A 496 4.32 21.42 9.10
CA SER A 496 5.72 21.76 8.88
C SER A 496 6.66 20.55 8.65
N PRO A 497 6.41 19.33 9.22
CA PRO A 497 7.21 18.15 8.90
C PRO A 497 7.21 17.77 7.40
N LEU A 498 6.11 18.02 6.68
CA LEU A 498 6.01 17.75 5.24
C LEU A 498 7.03 18.58 4.43
N GLY A 499 7.40 19.77 4.93
CA GLY A 499 8.40 20.64 4.32
C GLY A 499 9.83 20.06 4.28
N LYS A 500 10.06 18.86 4.84
CA LYS A 500 11.32 18.12 4.74
C LYS A 500 11.30 17.00 3.69
N ILE A 501 10.13 16.59 3.24
CA ILE A 501 9.91 15.40 2.43
C ILE A 501 9.98 15.75 0.94
N ARG A 502 11.19 15.81 0.39
CA ARG A 502 11.44 16.32 -0.97
C ARG A 502 10.86 15.45 -2.10
N GLY A 503 10.52 14.19 -1.82
CA GLY A 503 9.92 13.26 -2.77
C GLY A 503 8.44 13.52 -3.08
N LEU A 504 7.75 14.40 -2.32
CA LEU A 504 6.30 14.55 -2.41
C LEU A 504 5.85 15.05 -3.80
N GLU A 505 4.94 14.29 -4.39
CA GLU A 505 4.27 14.56 -5.66
C GLU A 505 2.79 14.92 -5.44
N LYS A 506 2.14 14.23 -4.51
CA LYS A 506 0.73 14.47 -4.14
C LYS A 506 0.56 14.48 -2.63
N ILE A 507 -0.18 15.47 -2.15
CA ILE A 507 -0.44 15.69 -0.73
C ILE A 507 -1.93 15.97 -0.55
N ASN A 508 -2.58 15.21 0.32
CA ASN A 508 -3.93 15.51 0.78
C ASN A 508 -3.92 15.71 2.29
N VAL A 509 -4.15 16.94 2.74
CA VAL A 509 -4.33 17.33 4.15
C VAL A 509 -5.68 18.03 4.35
N SER A 510 -6.64 17.79 3.45
CA SER A 510 -7.99 18.33 3.59
C SER A 510 -8.68 17.81 4.86
N HIS A 511 -9.72 18.49 5.34
CA HIS A 511 -10.47 18.09 6.54
C HIS A 511 -9.58 17.86 7.77
N ASN A 512 -8.76 18.85 8.11
CA ASN A 512 -7.89 18.86 9.29
C ASN A 512 -8.09 20.18 10.07
N PHE A 513 -7.20 20.49 11.02
CA PHE A 513 -7.28 21.65 11.90
C PHE A 513 -6.11 22.62 11.70
N ILE A 514 -5.55 22.69 10.49
CA ILE A 514 -4.43 23.58 10.17
C ILE A 514 -4.93 25.03 10.19
N THR A 515 -4.31 25.88 11.01
CA THR A 515 -4.65 27.32 11.11
C THR A 515 -3.65 28.21 10.40
N ASN A 516 -2.37 27.87 10.45
CA ASN A 516 -1.30 28.69 9.89
C ASN A 516 -0.92 28.21 8.47
N PRO A 517 -1.31 28.92 7.39
CA PRO A 517 -0.97 28.54 6.01
C PRO A 517 0.53 28.64 5.71
N GLU A 518 1.32 29.39 6.49
CA GLU A 518 2.77 29.54 6.29
C GLU A 518 3.52 28.21 6.50
N THR A 519 2.94 27.28 7.25
CA THR A 519 3.51 25.94 7.46
C THR A 519 3.58 25.13 6.17
N LEU A 520 2.73 25.44 5.18
CA LEU A 520 2.71 24.78 3.88
C LEU A 520 3.74 25.39 2.91
N VAL A 521 4.07 26.68 3.01
CA VAL A 521 4.92 27.41 2.06
C VAL A 521 6.23 26.70 1.67
N PRO A 522 6.95 25.99 2.57
CA PRO A 522 8.12 25.20 2.18
C PRO A 522 7.87 24.21 1.04
N LEU A 523 6.66 23.64 0.94
CA LEU A 523 6.26 22.70 -0.11
C LEU A 523 6.28 23.33 -1.50
N ALA A 524 6.16 24.66 -1.60
CA ALA A 524 6.15 25.35 -2.89
C ALA A 524 7.49 25.24 -3.63
N SER A 525 8.57 24.96 -2.89
CA SER A 525 9.92 24.72 -3.42
C SER A 525 10.13 23.31 -3.97
N PHE A 526 9.15 22.42 -3.85
CA PHE A 526 9.26 21.05 -4.36
C PHE A 526 8.86 21.01 -5.83
N ASP A 527 9.83 20.72 -6.70
CA ASP A 527 9.66 20.69 -8.15
C ASP A 527 8.71 19.56 -8.61
N ASN A 528 8.67 18.46 -7.85
CA ASN A 528 7.85 17.29 -8.18
C ASN A 528 6.40 17.41 -7.68
N LEU A 529 6.08 18.41 -6.85
CA LEU A 529 4.74 18.58 -6.30
C LEU A 529 3.76 18.97 -7.41
N ARG A 530 2.76 18.13 -7.65
CA ARG A 530 1.73 18.30 -8.69
C ARG A 530 0.35 18.55 -8.12
N GLU A 531 0.12 18.06 -6.91
CA GLU A 531 -1.20 18.04 -6.29
C GLU A 531 -1.10 18.33 -4.79
N LEU A 532 -1.82 19.35 -4.36
CA LEU A 532 -2.01 19.71 -2.97
C LEU A 532 -3.51 19.90 -2.74
N ARG A 533 -4.07 19.10 -1.84
CA ARG A 533 -5.43 19.24 -1.31
C ARG A 533 -5.40 19.70 0.15
N ILE A 534 -6.08 20.79 0.47
CA ILE A 534 -6.07 21.50 1.76
C ILE A 534 -7.46 22.00 2.18
N SER A 535 -8.52 21.69 1.43
CA SER A 535 -9.89 22.15 1.75
C SER A 535 -10.31 21.76 3.17
N HIS A 536 -11.30 22.48 3.72
CA HIS A 536 -11.86 22.17 5.05
C HIS A 536 -10.84 22.17 6.22
N ASN A 537 -9.85 23.05 6.16
CA ASN A 537 -8.98 23.40 7.29
C ASN A 537 -9.46 24.68 8.00
N LYS A 538 -8.71 25.16 9.00
CA LYS A 538 -9.06 26.32 9.84
C LYS A 538 -8.15 27.53 9.59
N PHE A 539 -7.75 27.73 8.32
CA PHE A 539 -6.79 28.75 7.95
C PHE A 539 -7.21 30.16 8.37
N GLU A 540 -6.32 30.87 9.07
CA GLU A 540 -6.53 32.27 9.50
C GLU A 540 -6.45 33.26 8.33
N SER A 541 -5.72 32.90 7.28
CA SER A 541 -5.62 33.64 6.01
C SER A 541 -5.32 32.66 4.87
N ARG A 542 -5.55 33.09 3.62
CA ARG A 542 -5.22 32.32 2.41
C ARG A 542 -4.08 32.93 1.60
N ASP A 543 -3.55 34.09 1.99
CA ASP A 543 -2.57 34.84 1.18
C ASP A 543 -1.31 34.03 0.87
N ALA A 544 -0.81 33.29 1.86
CA ALA A 544 0.38 32.45 1.72
C ALA A 544 0.18 31.25 0.77
N LEU A 545 -1.07 30.89 0.45
CA LEU A 545 -1.40 29.75 -0.41
C LEU A 545 -1.29 30.08 -1.91
N ALA A 546 -1.24 31.36 -2.28
CA ALA A 546 -1.16 31.81 -3.67
C ALA A 546 0.08 31.24 -4.41
N VAL A 547 1.15 30.94 -3.68
CA VAL A 547 2.40 30.37 -4.21
C VAL A 547 2.23 28.98 -4.85
N PHE A 548 1.13 28.28 -4.55
CA PHE A 548 0.88 26.93 -5.08
C PHE A 548 0.28 26.94 -6.48
N GLY A 549 -0.39 28.02 -6.89
CA GLY A 549 -1.01 28.13 -8.22
C GLY A 549 -1.84 26.90 -8.58
N SER A 550 -1.60 26.33 -9.76
CA SER A 550 -2.32 25.16 -10.29
C SER A 550 -2.06 23.84 -9.55
N ARG A 551 -1.08 23.79 -8.63
CA ARG A 551 -0.82 22.61 -7.78
C ARG A 551 -1.90 22.45 -6.71
N LEU A 552 -2.53 23.55 -6.30
CA LEU A 552 -3.66 23.53 -5.38
C LEU A 552 -4.90 23.01 -6.12
N LYS A 553 -5.42 21.84 -5.71
CA LYS A 553 -6.52 21.15 -6.42
C LYS A 553 -7.88 21.37 -5.79
N ASP A 554 -7.95 21.85 -4.57
CA ASP A 554 -9.19 22.14 -3.88
C ASP A 554 -9.13 23.50 -3.16
N LEU A 555 -10.23 24.22 -3.25
CA LEU A 555 -10.56 25.39 -2.43
C LEU A 555 -12.08 25.34 -2.28
N PRO A 556 -12.66 25.69 -1.14
CA PRO A 556 -14.10 25.62 -0.97
C PRO A 556 -14.79 26.56 -1.96
N GLU A 557 -15.74 26.04 -2.73
CA GLU A 557 -16.82 26.85 -3.27
C GLU A 557 -17.64 27.39 -2.08
N GLY A 558 -17.84 28.70 -2.02
CA GLY A 558 -19.05 29.24 -1.39
C GLY A 558 -19.09 29.48 0.13
N GLN A 559 -17.97 29.53 0.87
CA GLN A 559 -18.00 30.30 2.12
C GLN A 559 -17.47 31.71 1.87
N PRO A 560 -18.31 32.76 2.01
CA PRO A 560 -17.78 34.11 2.04
C PRO A 560 -16.77 34.15 3.16
N VAL A 561 -15.58 34.65 2.84
CA VAL A 561 -14.77 35.37 3.81
C VAL A 561 -15.75 36.23 4.60
N PRO A 562 -15.72 36.28 5.94
CA PRO A 562 -16.23 37.48 6.59
C PRO A 562 -15.41 38.61 5.98
N GLN A 563 -15.96 39.23 4.93
CA GLN A 563 -15.57 40.56 4.52
C GLN A 563 -15.91 41.39 5.75
N ASN A 564 -14.94 41.52 6.66
CA ASN A 564 -14.75 42.81 7.29
C ASN A 564 -14.45 43.74 6.12
N THR A 565 -15.54 44.26 5.57
CA THR A 565 -15.54 45.35 4.61
C THR A 565 -14.69 46.46 5.22
N ASN A 566 -13.62 46.81 4.52
CA ASN A 566 -12.75 47.97 4.75
C ASN A 566 -11.71 47.88 5.88
N GLU A 567 -10.95 46.79 5.96
CA GLU A 567 -9.56 46.93 6.42
C GLU A 567 -8.62 46.48 5.30
N ALA A 568 -7.84 47.42 4.77
CA ALA A 568 -6.71 47.09 3.90
C ALA A 568 -5.87 46.00 4.60
N PRO A 569 -5.29 45.03 3.87
CA PRO A 569 -4.43 44.03 4.48
C PRO A 569 -3.44 44.74 5.39
N ALA A 570 -3.41 44.36 6.67
CA ALA A 570 -2.62 45.06 7.68
C ALA A 570 -1.21 45.27 7.11
N PRO A 571 -0.67 46.50 7.16
CA PRO A 571 0.58 46.81 6.47
C PRO A 571 1.65 45.80 6.90
N LYS A 572 2.33 45.20 5.91
CA LYS A 572 3.44 44.27 6.17
C LYS A 572 4.43 44.97 7.09
N SER A 573 4.70 44.38 8.23
CA SER A 573 5.59 44.94 9.25
C SER A 573 6.75 44.00 9.49
N ALA A 574 7.96 44.57 9.55
CA ALA A 574 9.14 43.81 9.90
C ALA A 574 8.98 43.21 11.31
N PRO A 575 9.60 42.04 11.59
CA PRO A 575 9.54 41.48 12.92
C PRO A 575 10.15 42.44 13.93
N THR A 576 9.54 42.53 15.10
CA THR A 576 10.03 43.29 16.26
C THR A 576 10.02 42.36 17.46
N ILE A 577 11.08 42.42 18.27
CA ILE A 577 11.17 41.69 19.54
C ILE A 577 10.80 42.68 20.65
N THR A 578 9.59 42.56 21.20
CA THR A 578 9.05 43.47 22.22
C THR A 578 9.48 43.09 23.62
N GLN A 579 9.79 41.82 23.87
CA GLN A 579 10.45 41.35 25.09
C GLN A 579 11.73 40.60 24.70
N GLN A 580 12.86 41.13 25.15
CA GLN A 580 14.17 40.49 24.98
C GLN A 580 14.35 39.39 26.04
N PRO A 581 15.13 38.34 25.73
CA PRO A 581 15.47 37.35 26.74
C PRO A 581 16.48 37.95 27.73
N GLU A 582 16.49 37.45 28.96
CA GLU A 582 17.37 37.93 30.04
C GLU A 582 18.42 36.89 30.44
N ASN A 583 19.59 37.35 30.91
CA ASN A 583 20.59 36.48 31.53
C ASN A 583 20.00 35.77 32.75
N LYS A 584 20.38 34.51 32.96
CA LYS A 584 19.89 33.71 34.10
C LYS A 584 21.07 33.12 34.87
N THR A 585 20.98 33.20 36.20
CA THR A 585 21.89 32.52 37.12
C THR A 585 21.12 31.45 37.87
N VAL A 586 21.63 30.22 37.89
CA VAL A 586 20.90 29.09 38.47
C VAL A 586 21.87 28.04 39.00
N GLU A 587 21.42 27.25 39.97
CA GLU A 587 22.16 26.09 40.47
C GLU A 587 22.24 24.97 39.44
N ASN A 588 23.37 24.23 39.46
CA ASN A 588 23.55 23.04 38.63
C ASN A 588 22.39 22.04 38.80
N GLY A 589 21.84 21.56 37.67
CA GLY A 589 20.76 20.58 37.61
C GLY A 589 19.34 21.15 37.58
N LYS A 590 19.14 22.47 37.70
CA LYS A 590 17.80 23.10 37.64
C LYS A 590 17.43 23.54 36.22
N ALA A 591 16.14 23.55 35.91
CA ALA A 591 15.62 24.06 34.66
C ALA A 591 15.64 25.60 34.60
N VAL A 592 15.92 26.14 33.42
CA VAL A 592 15.94 27.57 33.08
C VAL A 592 15.06 27.79 31.87
N LEU A 593 14.32 28.90 31.89
CA LEU A 593 13.47 29.32 30.79
C LEU A 593 13.93 30.69 30.28
N PHE A 594 14.26 30.77 29.00
CA PHE A 594 14.45 32.02 28.27
C PHE A 594 13.20 32.29 27.44
N THR A 595 12.67 33.52 27.48
CA THR A 595 11.45 33.89 26.78
C THR A 595 11.69 35.11 25.89
N ILE A 596 10.97 35.16 24.77
CA ILE A 596 10.86 36.34 23.91
C ILE A 596 9.40 36.60 23.59
N THR A 597 9.06 37.86 23.36
CA THR A 597 7.78 38.23 22.74
C THR A 597 8.10 38.90 21.41
N VAL A 598 7.44 38.43 20.35
CA VAL A 598 7.65 38.92 18.99
C VAL A 598 6.35 39.45 18.41
N SER A 599 6.45 40.48 17.58
CA SER A 599 5.37 40.99 16.74
C SER A 599 5.87 41.16 15.31
N GLY A 600 4.96 41.20 14.35
CA GLY A 600 5.29 41.37 12.94
C GLY A 600 4.19 40.79 12.06
N ASN A 601 4.11 41.29 10.83
CA ASN A 601 3.12 40.85 9.86
C ASN A 601 3.80 40.60 8.50
N PRO A 602 3.87 39.36 7.99
CA PRO A 602 3.34 38.12 8.59
C PRO A 602 3.97 37.75 9.95
N ALA A 603 3.27 36.92 10.73
CA ALA A 603 3.71 36.46 12.04
C ALA A 603 5.14 35.86 11.95
N PRO A 604 6.11 36.33 12.75
CA PRO A 604 7.49 35.90 12.58
C PRO A 604 7.76 34.46 13.04
N LEU A 605 8.54 33.72 12.25
CA LEU A 605 9.12 32.43 12.63
C LEU A 605 10.31 32.63 13.56
N ILE A 606 10.44 31.75 14.55
CA ILE A 606 11.52 31.78 15.55
C ILE A 606 12.41 30.54 15.40
N GLN A 607 13.71 30.73 15.58
CA GLN A 607 14.70 29.66 15.73
C GLN A 607 15.72 30.07 16.78
N TRP A 608 15.81 29.34 17.88
CA TRP A 608 16.85 29.56 18.88
C TRP A 608 18.19 29.03 18.41
N GLN A 609 19.24 29.78 18.72
CA GLN A 609 20.63 29.47 18.43
C GLN A 609 21.47 29.52 19.70
N ARG A 610 22.50 28.67 19.76
CA ARG A 610 23.57 28.70 20.75
C ARG A 610 24.85 29.20 20.11
N PHE A 611 25.70 29.87 20.88
CA PHE A 611 27.05 30.22 20.43
C PHE A 611 28.03 29.10 20.77
N ASP A 612 28.55 28.43 19.74
CA ASP A 612 29.49 27.32 19.83
C ASP A 612 30.70 27.60 18.94
N ASP A 613 31.91 27.43 19.47
CA ASP A 613 33.18 27.56 18.72
C ASP A 613 33.26 28.81 17.82
N GLY A 614 32.83 29.96 18.33
CA GLY A 614 32.89 31.24 17.61
C GLY A 614 31.77 31.48 16.60
N LYS A 615 30.79 30.58 16.48
CA LYS A 615 29.65 30.70 15.55
C LYS A 615 28.31 30.40 16.22
N TRP A 616 27.24 30.88 15.61
CA TRP A 616 25.87 30.58 16.07
C TRP A 616 25.32 29.33 15.36
N VAL A 617 24.84 28.37 16.14
CA VAL A 617 24.31 27.08 15.68
C VAL A 617 22.86 26.93 16.12
N ASP A 618 22.00 26.46 15.21
CA ASP A 618 20.57 26.22 15.50
C ASP A 618 20.39 25.11 16.53
N ILE A 619 19.54 25.34 17.53
CA ILE A 619 19.09 24.32 18.48
C ILE A 619 17.90 23.61 17.86
N GLU A 620 18.04 22.31 17.62
CA GLU A 620 17.00 21.51 16.97
C GLU A 620 15.66 21.59 17.72
N GLY A 621 14.57 21.82 16.98
CA GLY A 621 13.20 21.90 17.53
C GLY A 621 12.87 23.16 18.35
N ALA A 622 13.85 24.03 18.63
CA ALA A 622 13.64 25.23 19.44
C ALA A 622 13.06 26.40 18.61
N THR A 623 11.79 26.29 18.22
CA THR A 623 11.08 27.25 17.36
C THR A 623 9.97 28.04 18.06
N LYS A 624 9.80 27.82 19.37
CA LYS A 624 8.79 28.51 20.20
C LYS A 624 9.33 29.84 20.73
N ASN A 625 8.43 30.66 21.27
CA ASN A 625 8.74 31.89 22.01
C ASN A 625 9.59 31.65 23.27
N GLU A 626 9.78 30.39 23.66
CA GLU A 626 10.46 29.99 24.88
C GLU A 626 11.51 28.92 24.57
N LEU A 627 12.64 28.99 25.28
CA LEU A 627 13.69 27.99 25.26
C LEU A 627 13.91 27.50 26.70
N ALA A 628 13.62 26.21 26.92
CA ALA A 628 13.90 25.53 28.18
C ALA A 628 15.24 24.80 28.10
N VAL A 629 16.10 25.00 29.10
CA VAL A 629 17.40 24.31 29.23
C VAL A 629 17.65 23.87 30.68
N THR A 630 18.37 22.76 30.89
CA THR A 630 18.74 22.29 32.24
C THR A 630 20.19 22.65 32.54
N ALA A 631 20.42 23.49 33.54
CA ALA A 631 21.74 24.00 33.85
C ALA A 631 22.74 22.91 34.24
N GLY A 632 23.97 23.07 33.76
CA GLY A 632 25.10 22.16 33.99
C GLY A 632 24.99 20.81 33.28
N GLN A 633 24.04 20.64 32.35
CA GLN A 633 23.86 19.45 31.54
C GLN A 633 23.96 19.78 30.05
N GLY A 634 24.56 18.86 29.29
CA GLY A 634 24.63 18.93 27.82
C GLY A 634 25.11 20.28 27.30
N THR A 635 24.20 21.01 26.65
CA THR A 635 24.50 22.26 25.96
C THR A 635 24.39 23.51 26.83
N ALA A 636 23.98 23.37 28.09
CA ALA A 636 23.65 24.44 29.04
C ALA A 636 24.65 24.54 30.19
N ILE A 637 25.92 24.69 29.83
CA ILE A 637 27.05 24.85 30.75
C ILE A 637 27.22 26.31 31.21
N ASN A 638 28.02 26.51 32.25
CA ASN A 638 28.34 27.85 32.73
C ASN A 638 28.99 28.69 31.61
N GLY A 639 28.41 29.86 31.34
CA GLY A 639 28.85 30.77 30.29
C GLY A 639 28.22 30.53 28.91
N ALA A 640 27.34 29.54 28.76
CA ALA A 640 26.65 29.28 27.49
C ALA A 640 25.82 30.49 27.04
N GLN A 641 25.90 30.83 25.75
CA GLN A 641 25.19 31.96 25.14
C GLN A 641 24.08 31.52 24.20
N TYR A 642 22.93 32.18 24.29
CA TYR A 642 21.76 31.90 23.47
C TYR A 642 21.22 33.17 22.81
N ARG A 643 20.64 33.02 21.62
CA ARG A 643 19.86 34.08 20.96
C ARG A 643 18.73 33.49 20.14
N ALA A 644 17.67 34.25 19.92
CA ALA A 644 16.64 33.91 18.95
C ALA A 644 16.88 34.59 17.61
N VAL A 645 16.64 33.86 16.52
CA VAL A 645 16.51 34.37 15.17
C VAL A 645 15.04 34.50 14.86
N VAL A 646 14.61 35.72 14.52
CA VAL A 646 13.20 36.02 14.25
C VAL A 646 13.08 36.54 12.82
N ARG A 647 12.24 35.90 12.00
CA ARG A 647 12.14 36.25 10.57
C ARG A 647 10.71 36.19 10.05
N ASN A 648 10.38 37.09 9.13
CA ASN A 648 9.24 36.98 8.23
C ASN A 648 9.67 37.38 6.81
N ALA A 649 8.71 37.49 5.89
CA ALA A 649 8.96 37.87 4.49
C ALA A 649 9.59 39.27 4.32
N VAL A 650 9.50 40.16 5.32
CA VAL A 650 10.02 41.54 5.26
C VAL A 650 11.47 41.60 5.73
N LYS A 651 11.80 40.97 6.87
CA LYS A 651 13.13 41.08 7.47
C LYS A 651 13.45 39.90 8.38
N LYS A 652 14.75 39.64 8.54
CA LYS A 652 15.33 38.79 9.59
C LYS A 652 16.03 39.67 10.62
N ILE A 653 15.73 39.46 11.90
CA ILE A 653 16.37 40.13 13.04
C ILE A 653 16.84 39.10 14.07
N HIS A 654 17.64 39.56 15.03
CA HIS A 654 18.17 38.75 16.13
C HIS A 654 17.75 39.35 17.47
N SER A 655 17.49 38.51 18.47
CA SER A 655 17.40 38.97 19.86
C SER A 655 18.77 39.40 20.38
N GLN A 656 18.76 40.03 21.54
CA GLN A 656 19.98 40.12 22.36
C GLN A 656 20.46 38.72 22.72
N SER A 657 21.79 38.57 22.83
CA SER A 657 22.39 37.34 23.33
C SER A 657 22.33 37.30 24.85
N VAL A 658 21.87 36.20 25.41
CA VAL A 658 21.82 35.96 26.86
C VAL A 658 22.87 34.94 27.28
N ILE A 659 23.35 35.07 28.51
CA ILE A 659 24.32 34.18 29.15
C ILE A 659 23.61 33.40 30.27
N LEU A 660 23.86 32.10 30.30
CA LEU A 660 23.55 31.22 31.42
C LEU A 660 24.75 31.16 32.38
N THR A 661 24.56 31.56 33.63
CA THR A 661 25.54 31.37 34.70
C THR A 661 25.10 30.22 35.59
N VAL A 662 25.95 29.20 35.71
CA VAL A 662 25.66 28.03 36.55
C VAL A 662 26.49 28.12 37.83
N THR A 663 25.84 28.17 38.98
CA THR A 663 26.51 28.17 40.28
C THR A 663 26.59 26.76 40.83
N GLU A 664 27.79 26.34 41.25
CA GLU A 664 27.96 25.12 42.03
C GLU A 664 27.47 25.34 43.46
N GLN A 665 26.84 24.33 44.09
CA GLN A 665 26.47 24.42 45.50
C GLN A 665 27.73 24.59 46.36
N PRO A 666 27.69 25.41 47.43
CA PRO A 666 28.75 25.43 48.42
C PRO A 666 28.90 24.04 49.01
N LYS A 667 30.09 23.44 48.91
CA LYS A 667 30.43 22.20 49.60
C LYS A 667 30.19 22.42 51.11
N PRO A 668 29.46 21.55 51.83
CA PRO A 668 29.27 21.72 53.26
C PRO A 668 30.62 21.71 53.98
N PRO A 669 30.80 22.54 55.04
CA PRO A 669 32.09 22.68 55.70
C PRO A 669 32.57 21.33 56.25
N ASN A 670 33.84 21.02 55.94
CA ASN A 670 34.58 19.89 56.49
C ASN A 670 34.40 19.82 58.02
N GLN A 671 33.71 18.79 58.50
CA GLN A 671 33.76 18.43 59.92
C GLN A 671 35.07 17.66 60.16
N THR A 672 35.96 18.26 60.94
CA THR A 672 37.12 17.61 61.56
C THR A 672 36.67 16.45 62.46
N PRO A 673 37.35 15.28 62.42
CA PRO A 673 36.99 14.15 63.27
C PRO A 673 37.45 14.35 64.72
N PRO A 674 36.65 14.00 65.75
CA PRO A 674 37.13 13.99 67.11
C PRO A 674 37.97 12.74 67.40
N THR A 675 39.13 12.99 68.00
CA THR A 675 40.04 12.01 68.62
C THR A 675 39.50 11.55 69.98
N SER A 676 39.33 10.24 70.18
CA SER A 676 39.83 9.45 71.34
C SER A 676 39.19 8.06 71.39
N ASN A 677 40.02 7.01 71.37
CA ASN A 677 39.71 5.62 71.77
C ASN A 677 40.29 5.37 73.17
N PRO A 678 39.78 4.41 74.00
CA PRO A 678 40.26 3.01 73.96
C PRO A 678 39.25 1.95 74.50
N PRO A 679 39.58 0.63 74.62
CA PRO A 679 40.73 -0.12 74.10
C PRO A 679 40.37 -1.31 73.18
N THR A 680 41.39 -1.68 72.43
CA THR A 680 41.60 -2.90 71.65
C THR A 680 41.63 -4.20 72.47
N GLN A 681 41.15 -5.30 71.88
CA GLN A 681 41.91 -6.56 71.87
C GLN A 681 42.17 -7.00 70.41
N ASN A 682 43.46 -7.06 70.11
CA ASN A 682 44.16 -7.69 68.98
C ASN A 682 44.30 -9.21 69.24
N PRO A 683 44.97 -10.06 68.41
CA PRO A 683 45.38 -10.05 66.98
C PRO A 683 44.99 -11.44 66.33
N PRO A 684 45.48 -11.96 65.16
CA PRO A 684 46.72 -11.60 64.48
C PRO A 684 46.76 -11.52 62.94
N ALA A 685 47.88 -10.94 62.53
CA ALA A 685 48.38 -10.73 61.19
C ALA A 685 48.85 -12.04 60.52
N ALA A 686 48.76 -12.10 59.19
CA ALA A 686 49.92 -12.28 58.31
C ALA A 686 49.54 -12.15 56.82
N ASP A 687 50.39 -11.41 56.11
CA ASP A 687 51.03 -11.74 54.82
C ASP A 687 50.70 -10.86 53.59
N PRO A 688 51.73 -10.27 52.92
CA PRO A 688 51.58 -9.48 51.70
C PRO A 688 51.90 -10.32 50.46
N GLY A 689 50.95 -10.41 49.54
CA GLY A 689 51.24 -10.91 48.20
C GLY A 689 50.04 -11.47 47.47
N ALA A 690 49.49 -10.70 46.53
CA ALA A 690 49.04 -11.18 45.22
C ALA A 690 48.29 -10.05 44.49
N SER A 691 48.88 -9.61 43.39
CA SER A 691 48.24 -8.87 42.31
C SER A 691 47.00 -9.60 41.79
N SER A 692 45.81 -9.04 42.03
CA SER A 692 44.63 -9.29 41.20
C SER A 692 43.68 -8.10 41.29
N TRP A 693 43.44 -7.44 40.14
CA TRP A 693 42.37 -6.45 40.02
C TRP A 693 41.04 -7.20 40.05
N LYS A 694 40.37 -7.24 41.20
CA LYS A 694 38.96 -7.60 41.28
C LYS A 694 38.15 -6.31 41.37
N LEU A 695 37.68 -5.81 40.23
CA LEU A 695 36.62 -4.80 40.21
C LEU A 695 35.33 -5.44 40.74
N GLY A 696 34.72 -4.79 41.72
CA GLY A 696 33.43 -5.16 42.29
C GLY A 696 32.29 -4.93 41.29
N THR A 697 31.20 -5.68 41.45
CA THR A 697 30.00 -5.63 40.59
C THR A 697 29.39 -4.23 40.45
N GLY A 698 29.60 -3.33 41.41
CA GLY A 698 29.12 -1.94 41.34
C GLY A 698 29.92 -1.04 40.38
N GLU A 699 31.22 -1.26 40.22
CA GLU A 699 32.07 -0.41 39.38
C GLU A 699 31.94 -0.75 37.88
N ILE A 700 31.65 -2.01 37.54
CA ILE A 700 31.40 -2.46 36.16
C ILE A 700 30.09 -1.86 35.63
N ILE A 701 29.06 -1.76 36.47
CA ILE A 701 27.79 -1.13 36.12
C ILE A 701 27.97 0.37 35.89
N GLY A 702 28.80 1.04 36.71
CA GLY A 702 29.13 2.46 36.54
C GLY A 702 29.85 2.77 35.22
N ILE A 703 30.77 1.90 34.78
CA ILE A 703 31.49 2.07 33.50
C ILE A 703 30.56 1.83 32.30
N VAL A 704 29.65 0.85 32.37
CA VAL A 704 28.66 0.57 31.30
C VAL A 704 27.67 1.72 31.14
N LEU A 705 27.23 2.34 32.25
CA LEU A 705 26.36 3.51 32.23
C LEU A 705 27.06 4.77 31.70
N ALA A 706 28.36 4.92 31.97
CA ALA A 706 29.15 6.05 31.47
C ALA A 706 29.44 5.97 29.96
N VAL A 707 29.55 4.76 29.39
CA VAL A 707 29.86 4.56 27.95
C VAL A 707 28.61 4.61 27.06
N LEU A 708 27.42 4.32 27.59
CA LEU A 708 26.19 4.23 26.79
C LEU A 708 25.26 5.45 26.85
N GLY A 709 25.54 6.44 27.70
CA GLY A 709 24.64 7.58 27.87
C GLY A 709 23.21 7.16 28.27
N GLY A 710 22.24 8.08 28.16
CA GLY A 710 20.87 7.94 28.70
C GLY A 710 20.04 6.71 28.28
N ILE A 711 20.56 5.83 27.44
CA ILE A 711 19.93 4.57 27.01
C ILE A 711 20.22 3.44 28.01
N GLY A 712 21.26 3.56 28.84
CA GLY A 712 21.70 2.51 29.76
C GLY A 712 20.66 2.12 30.84
N ALA A 713 19.83 3.06 31.28
CA ALA A 713 18.77 2.79 32.27
C ALA A 713 17.58 2.00 31.68
N ILE A 714 17.27 2.21 30.40
CA ILE A 714 16.16 1.55 29.69
C ILE A 714 16.52 0.08 29.42
N ILE A 715 17.78 -0.19 29.06
CA ILE A 715 18.29 -1.55 28.85
C ILE A 715 18.30 -2.34 30.17
N LEU A 716 18.68 -1.70 31.29
CA LEU A 716 18.65 -2.35 32.61
C LEU A 716 17.22 -2.69 33.06
N GLY A 717 16.26 -1.78 32.81
CA GLY A 717 14.85 -2.01 33.09
C GLY A 717 14.24 -3.14 32.26
N ALA A 718 14.57 -3.21 30.97
CA ALA A 718 14.13 -4.29 30.09
C ALA A 718 14.71 -5.65 30.52
N LEU A 719 16.00 -5.72 30.87
CA LEU A 719 16.65 -6.97 31.28
C LEU A 719 16.13 -7.52 32.62
N GLN A 720 15.72 -6.65 33.54
CA GLN A 720 15.05 -7.05 34.78
C GLN A 720 13.62 -7.55 34.53
N HIS A 721 12.92 -6.99 33.52
CA HIS A 721 11.59 -7.45 33.11
C HIS A 721 11.62 -8.87 32.51
N PHE A 722 12.74 -9.27 31.91
CA PHE A 722 12.99 -10.63 31.40
C PHE A 722 13.65 -11.59 32.43
N GLY A 723 13.72 -11.21 33.71
CA GLY A 723 14.20 -12.09 34.78
C GLY A 723 15.71 -12.36 34.78
N ILE A 724 16.49 -11.57 34.04
CA ILE A 724 17.95 -11.74 33.98
C ILE A 724 18.59 -11.07 35.20
N THR A 725 19.27 -11.86 36.02
CA THR A 725 19.86 -11.38 37.27
C THR A 725 21.12 -10.53 37.00
N PRO A 726 21.44 -9.55 37.87
CA PRO A 726 22.67 -8.74 37.75
C PRO A 726 23.95 -9.59 37.66
N GLN A 727 23.95 -10.77 38.28
CA GLN A 727 25.05 -11.74 38.22
C GLN A 727 25.26 -12.32 36.81
N GLN A 728 24.18 -12.58 36.06
CA GLN A 728 24.25 -13.10 34.68
C GLN A 728 24.74 -12.04 33.70
N ILE A 729 24.34 -10.78 33.88
CA ILE A 729 24.82 -9.65 33.08
C ILE A 729 26.33 -9.45 33.32
N SER A 730 26.77 -9.50 34.57
CA SER A 730 28.19 -9.39 34.92
C SER A 730 29.03 -10.53 34.34
N ASN A 731 28.48 -11.75 34.25
CA ASN A 731 29.18 -12.91 33.67
C ASN A 731 29.26 -12.85 32.14
N LEU A 732 28.27 -12.23 31.48
CA LEU A 732 28.26 -12.01 30.03
C LEU A 732 29.25 -10.93 29.60
N ILE A 733 29.44 -9.89 30.42
CA ILE A 733 30.40 -8.80 30.17
C ILE A 733 31.85 -9.24 30.44
N ARG A 734 32.06 -10.22 31.34
CA ARG A 734 33.39 -10.79 31.63
C ARG A 734 33.86 -11.84 30.61
N ARG A 735 32.95 -12.45 29.84
CA ARG A 735 33.28 -13.37 28.74
C ARG A 735 33.50 -12.57 27.46
#